data_AF-A0A7I4YZP3-F1
#
_entry.id   AF-A0A7I4YZP3-F1
#
_cell.length_a   1.000
_cell.length_b   1.000
_cell.length_c   1.000
_cell.angle_alpha   90.00
_cell.angle_beta   90.00
_cell.angle_gamma   90.00
#
_symmetry.space_group_name_H-M   'P 1'
#
loop_
_entity.id
_entity.type
_entity.pdbx_description
1 polymer ?
#
loop_
_entity_poly.entity_id
_entity_poly.type
_entity_poly.pdbx_seq_one_letter_code
_entity_poly.pdbx_strand_id
1 'polypeptide(L)'
;MNLYTPGDGLFRTHVTLEDIEQDLRQAFGTTASFGANMSAEDIGENKGYMSKIILVKPDWQPLEKGLPQKVLVKIPTQLVMQKFQEDVALGSNRTNRFKDQDFRSRFELNQKRCHNAEAAVYEHLAKVPDGKLFHPKAYCMRKFTESNPGKGYIAMEFLENIKEVQIFENISIEQIKQILRFKAVLEASSLDISSEDRKNFVENPFENVWSVMYKDELISNVTARFRTFNGGTLAKRAGRLTEIIDSMVDIQWADHLADKLGMERVLCHGDLWSMNILWKQDGEQLKLATLVDYQVAHFGCTATDLVRLFSATLSGKDRRAHWEDLLEEYYGYVKKEIGDRKMPYTIEQLKEAFRQFFPMGAYLIVPAIVPLFEMACGTHAEDWKKEIVTEKCGCLLDDMFFYHDRNMKIKESRVAMNLYTAGEGLFDTHVTWDDIEADMQNELRTVASFGPNKSVKDVGEGNGFMSKILLIEPDWQNKDKELPKKFLAKILTQLAIQKLSTKVAEQSKIDNHFADPEFMVKFEEIEKRCHNAEVTAYSHLIKIPKVKITVPEIYCMKKFSESNPAKGYILMEYLDNIKGIHIFENISIKEVREILHYLAVIEASSLRIPKEERAGFIDEPFKTVFGAMLEDEVMDRIYSMFHSLDKGKLADIADRLKEIKSEMVDIQAIESLSEQLGMERVLCHGDLWSMNILWRQSGDEHHLAALVDYQIAHFGCPATDLVRMFSACLSGKDRREHWEELLECFYGYLEEEVGTRKMPYTLEQLKEAYRRFFPVGAFLIVPLIGPLFECVFKNPDEEMKKKCLATIMEKTECILDDMLHFHERNIKIKRGEMIH
;
A
#
# COMPACT_ATOMS: atom_id res chain seq x y z
N MET A 1 8.69 32.62 18.37
CA MET A 1 8.84 31.92 19.67
C MET A 1 9.11 30.45 19.40
N ASN A 2 10.00 29.82 20.15
CA ASN A 2 10.33 28.41 20.02
C ASN A 2 10.23 27.69 21.38
N LEU A 3 10.10 26.36 21.39
CA LEU A 3 9.90 25.57 22.62
C LEU A 3 11.19 25.27 23.41
N TYR A 4 12.36 25.60 22.85
CA TYR A 4 13.68 25.35 23.45
C TYR A 4 14.33 26.57 24.09
N THR A 5 13.75 27.75 23.92
CA THR A 5 14.24 28.98 24.55
C THR A 5 13.33 29.31 25.72
N PRO A 6 13.89 29.56 26.92
CA PRO A 6 13.12 30.03 28.07
C PRO A 6 12.24 31.24 27.72
N GLY A 7 10.96 31.17 28.08
CA GLY A 7 10.02 32.28 28.01
C GLY A 7 9.75 32.91 29.38
N ASP A 8 9.01 34.02 29.37
CA ASP A 8 8.64 34.78 30.56
C ASP A 8 7.35 34.27 31.25
N GLY A 9 6.79 33.16 30.77
CA GLY A 9 5.59 32.53 31.30
C GLY A 9 5.84 31.52 32.42
N LEU A 10 4.84 30.70 32.67
CA LEU A 10 4.84 29.69 33.74
C LEU A 10 6.03 28.73 33.59
N PHE A 11 6.83 28.61 34.65
CA PHE A 11 7.98 27.71 34.73
C PHE A 11 8.92 27.78 33.51
N ARG A 12 9.18 29.00 33.02
CA ARG A 12 10.03 29.30 31.85
C ARG A 12 9.44 28.90 30.48
N THR A 13 8.15 28.61 30.41
CA THR A 13 7.43 28.44 29.14
C THR A 13 6.96 29.78 28.58
N HIS A 14 6.34 29.80 27.40
CA HIS A 14 5.75 31.04 26.83
C HIS A 14 4.28 31.26 27.22
N VAL A 15 3.68 30.32 27.96
CA VAL A 15 2.27 30.36 28.37
C VAL A 15 2.16 31.03 29.73
N THR A 16 1.28 32.02 29.87
CA THR A 16 1.04 32.75 31.13
C THR A 16 -0.23 32.26 31.83
N LEU A 17 -0.44 32.66 33.09
CA LEU A 17 -1.72 32.43 33.77
C LEU A 17 -2.87 33.21 33.12
N GLU A 18 -2.58 34.39 32.57
CA GLU A 18 -3.58 35.19 31.85
C GLU A 18 -4.08 34.47 30.59
N ASP A 19 -3.19 33.82 29.85
CA ASP A 19 -3.58 32.98 28.70
C ASP A 19 -4.59 31.89 29.12
N ILE A 20 -4.29 31.20 30.23
CA ILE A 20 -5.11 30.10 30.77
C ILE A 20 -6.45 30.63 31.32
N GLU A 21 -6.42 31.74 32.07
CA GLU A 21 -7.63 32.38 32.60
C GLU A 21 -8.57 32.78 31.47
N GLN A 22 -8.07 33.45 30.44
CA GLN A 22 -8.86 33.92 29.32
C GLN A 22 -9.59 32.76 28.62
N ASP A 23 -8.87 31.69 28.29
CA ASP A 23 -9.45 30.56 27.58
C ASP A 23 -10.42 29.76 28.48
N LEU A 24 -10.17 29.66 29.78
CA LEU A 24 -11.11 29.04 30.73
C LEU A 24 -12.38 29.90 30.87
N ARG A 25 -12.26 31.22 31.01
CA ARG A 25 -13.42 32.12 31.10
C ARG A 25 -14.31 32.01 29.87
N GLN A 26 -13.69 31.94 28.69
CA GLN A 26 -14.40 31.70 27.44
C GLN A 26 -15.09 30.33 27.44
N ALA A 27 -14.39 29.26 27.82
CA ALA A 27 -14.93 27.90 27.82
C ALA A 27 -16.12 27.73 28.78
N PHE A 28 -16.12 28.42 29.93
CA PHE A 28 -17.20 28.38 30.91
C PHE A 28 -18.25 29.49 30.73
N GLY A 29 -18.04 30.44 29.80
CA GLY A 29 -18.93 31.59 29.61
C GLY A 29 -19.08 32.45 30.85
N THR A 30 -18.03 32.52 31.69
CA THR A 30 -18.06 33.20 33.00
C THR A 30 -17.39 34.58 32.94
N THR A 31 -17.87 35.49 33.79
CA THR A 31 -17.21 36.79 34.02
C THR A 31 -16.20 36.75 35.16
N ALA A 32 -16.23 35.71 36.00
CA ALA A 32 -15.29 35.53 37.11
C ALA A 32 -13.84 35.45 36.61
N SER A 33 -12.92 36.05 37.36
CA SER A 33 -11.49 36.07 37.07
C SER A 33 -10.71 35.30 38.14
N PHE A 34 -9.43 35.03 37.90
CA PHE A 34 -8.57 34.46 38.93
C PHE A 34 -8.38 35.46 40.08
N GLY A 35 -8.40 34.95 41.31
CA GLY A 35 -8.34 35.75 42.52
C GLY A 35 -6.93 35.99 43.04
N ALA A 36 -6.81 36.79 44.10
CA ALA A 36 -5.53 37.14 44.69
C ALA A 36 -4.78 35.94 45.30
N ASN A 37 -5.48 34.85 45.66
CA ASN A 37 -4.88 33.64 46.20
C ASN A 37 -4.71 32.53 45.15
N MET A 38 -4.76 32.88 43.85
CA MET A 38 -4.47 31.91 42.79
C MET A 38 -3.06 31.33 42.93
N SER A 39 -2.88 30.07 42.53
CA SER A 39 -1.57 29.41 42.58
C SER A 39 -1.35 28.49 41.39
N ALA A 40 -0.08 28.35 40.97
CA ALA A 40 0.36 27.39 39.97
C ALA A 40 1.57 26.61 40.50
N GLU A 41 1.52 25.28 40.42
CA GLU A 41 2.56 24.37 40.92
C GLU A 41 2.94 23.36 39.83
N ASP A 42 4.23 23.18 39.54
CA ASP A 42 4.72 22.15 38.61
C ASP A 42 4.79 20.79 39.33
N ILE A 43 3.69 20.03 39.23
CA ILE A 43 3.56 18.71 39.87
C ILE A 43 4.19 17.57 39.05
N GLY A 44 4.74 17.90 37.88
CA GLY A 44 5.46 16.99 36.99
C GLY A 44 6.98 17.01 37.15
N GLU A 45 7.53 17.95 37.94
CA GLU A 45 8.97 18.06 38.14
C GLU A 45 9.55 16.74 38.70
N ASN A 46 10.67 16.29 38.09
CA ASN A 46 11.38 15.04 38.43
C ASN A 46 10.58 13.73 38.24
N LYS A 47 9.43 13.76 37.55
CA LYS A 47 8.62 12.56 37.25
C LYS A 47 8.83 11.98 35.85
N GLY A 48 9.76 12.54 35.08
CA GLY A 48 10.12 12.03 33.75
C GLY A 48 9.18 12.45 32.60
N TYR A 49 8.24 13.38 32.84
CA TYR A 49 7.38 13.91 31.79
C TYR A 49 8.15 14.76 30.77
N MET A 50 7.73 14.69 29.49
CA MET A 50 8.29 15.55 28.43
C MET A 50 7.64 16.94 28.37
N SER A 51 6.59 17.17 29.15
CA SER A 51 5.86 18.43 29.27
C SER A 51 5.93 18.95 30.70
N LYS A 52 5.68 20.25 30.90
CA LYS A 52 5.35 20.81 32.21
C LYS A 52 3.93 20.42 32.57
N ILE A 53 3.74 19.85 33.76
CA ILE A 53 2.44 19.42 34.27
C ILE A 53 2.10 20.31 35.46
N ILE A 54 1.23 21.29 35.23
CA ILE A 54 0.99 22.38 36.17
C ILE A 54 -0.38 22.22 36.80
N LEU A 55 -0.44 22.22 38.13
CA LEU A 55 -1.68 22.32 38.88
C LEU A 55 -2.01 23.79 39.13
N VAL A 56 -3.06 24.29 38.49
CA VAL A 56 -3.59 25.64 38.70
C VAL A 56 -4.77 25.57 39.67
N LYS A 57 -4.74 26.43 40.69
CA LYS A 57 -5.86 26.71 41.60
C LYS A 57 -6.35 28.14 41.31
N PRO A 58 -7.45 28.31 40.58
CA PRO A 58 -7.90 29.62 40.07
C PRO A 58 -8.26 30.68 41.11
N ASP A 59 -8.77 30.29 42.29
CA ASP A 59 -9.36 31.23 43.27
C ASP A 59 -10.42 32.16 42.64
N TRP A 60 -11.41 31.61 41.91
CA TRP A 60 -12.37 32.39 41.12
C TRP A 60 -13.09 33.52 41.91
N GLN A 61 -13.10 34.73 41.36
CA GLN A 61 -13.80 35.91 41.91
C GLN A 61 -14.70 36.59 40.86
N PRO A 62 -16.03 36.74 41.10
CA PRO A 62 -16.76 36.20 42.24
C PRO A 62 -16.83 34.66 42.19
N LEU A 63 -17.12 34.04 43.34
CA LEU A 63 -17.29 32.60 43.40
C LEU A 63 -18.58 32.18 42.67
N GLU A 64 -18.44 31.43 41.58
CA GLU A 64 -19.56 30.90 40.80
C GLU A 64 -19.66 29.36 40.90
N LYS A 65 -20.88 28.83 40.88
CA LYS A 65 -21.14 27.39 40.96
C LYS A 65 -20.79 26.72 39.63
N GLY A 66 -20.01 25.65 39.68
CA GLY A 66 -19.65 24.84 38.50
C GLY A 66 -18.28 25.15 37.89
N LEU A 67 -17.57 26.16 38.39
CA LEU A 67 -16.19 26.45 37.99
C LEU A 67 -15.18 25.51 38.68
N PRO A 68 -14.15 25.02 37.96
CA PRO A 68 -13.18 24.09 38.50
C PRO A 68 -12.28 24.77 39.53
N GLN A 69 -12.10 24.12 40.68
CA GLN A 69 -11.23 24.60 41.77
C GLN A 69 -9.77 24.15 41.59
N LYS A 70 -9.55 23.12 40.77
CA LYS A 70 -8.25 22.58 40.38
C LYS A 70 -8.28 22.30 38.89
N VAL A 71 -7.27 22.76 38.18
CA VAL A 71 -7.10 22.56 36.74
C VAL A 71 -5.70 22.02 36.50
N LEU A 72 -5.61 20.89 35.78
CA LEU A 72 -4.34 20.36 35.32
C LEU A 72 -4.02 20.99 33.97
N VAL A 73 -2.86 21.62 33.84
CA VAL A 73 -2.41 22.27 32.60
C VAL A 73 -1.14 21.58 32.11
N LYS A 74 -1.23 20.91 30.96
CA LYS A 74 -0.08 20.30 30.28
C LYS A 74 0.48 21.29 29.26
N ILE A 75 1.75 21.64 29.40
CA ILE A 75 2.45 22.60 28.52
C ILE A 75 3.68 21.92 27.90
N PRO A 76 3.68 21.65 26.58
CA PRO A 76 4.84 21.09 25.90
C PRO A 76 6.02 22.07 25.93
N THR A 77 7.20 21.55 26.26
CA THR A 77 8.45 22.32 26.27
C THR A 77 9.64 21.41 26.00
N GLN A 78 10.69 21.94 25.36
CA GLN A 78 11.93 21.21 25.16
C GLN A 78 12.91 21.39 26.34
N LEU A 79 12.63 22.32 27.25
CA LEU A 79 13.51 22.66 28.38
C LEU A 79 13.71 21.48 29.35
N VAL A 80 12.71 20.62 29.51
CA VAL A 80 12.80 19.44 30.38
C VAL A 80 13.83 18.44 29.82
N MET A 81 13.77 18.17 28.52
CA MET A 81 14.70 17.25 27.86
C MET A 81 16.12 17.82 27.73
N GLN A 82 16.25 19.14 27.57
CA GLN A 82 17.56 19.81 27.59
C GLN A 82 18.23 19.67 28.94
N LYS A 83 17.52 19.99 30.03
CA LYS A 83 18.03 19.83 31.39
C LYS A 83 18.44 18.37 31.66
N PHE A 84 17.60 17.41 31.27
CA PHE A 84 17.92 15.99 31.42
C PHE A 84 19.21 15.59 30.66
N GLN A 85 19.38 16.02 29.40
CA GLN A 85 20.60 15.73 28.65
C GLN A 85 21.84 16.46 29.20
N GLU A 86 21.68 17.67 29.73
CA GLU A 86 22.75 18.40 30.41
C GLU A 86 23.22 17.64 31.66
N ASP A 87 22.29 17.21 32.51
CA ASP A 87 22.60 16.43 33.71
C ASP A 87 23.29 15.10 33.38
N VAL A 88 22.84 14.41 32.32
CA VAL A 88 23.47 13.15 31.84
C VAL A 88 24.86 13.39 31.23
N ALA A 89 25.04 14.48 30.48
CA ALA A 89 26.33 14.84 29.87
C ALA A 89 27.35 15.38 30.89
N LEU A 90 26.90 15.88 32.05
CA LEU A 90 27.79 16.23 33.15
C LEU A 90 28.31 14.97 33.89
N GLY A 91 27.52 13.89 33.93
CA GLY A 91 27.87 12.61 34.56
C GLY A 91 28.56 11.59 33.65
N SER A 92 28.63 11.83 32.34
CA SER A 92 29.22 10.92 31.36
C SER A 92 29.88 11.72 30.24
N ASN A 93 31.00 11.25 29.67
CA ASN A 93 31.81 11.98 28.67
C ASN A 93 31.12 12.07 27.27
N ARG A 94 29.81 12.38 27.25
CA ARG A 94 28.90 12.26 26.10
C ARG A 94 28.52 13.62 25.52
N THR A 95 28.17 13.61 24.24
CA THR A 95 27.74 14.80 23.48
C THR A 95 26.24 15.07 23.69
N ASN A 96 25.90 16.27 24.16
CA ASN A 96 24.52 16.74 24.27
C ASN A 96 23.96 17.03 22.86
N ARG A 97 22.97 16.25 22.41
CA ARG A 97 22.38 16.35 21.06
C ARG A 97 21.56 17.61 20.89
N PHE A 98 21.04 18.21 21.96
CA PHE A 98 20.37 19.50 21.89
C PHE A 98 21.34 20.68 21.67
N LYS A 99 22.66 20.45 21.55
CA LYS A 99 23.58 21.45 20.99
C LYS A 99 23.45 21.57 19.46
N ASP A 100 22.99 20.52 18.79
CA ASP A 100 22.72 20.53 17.35
C ASP A 100 21.44 21.32 17.04
N GLN A 101 21.53 22.27 16.12
CA GLN A 101 20.40 23.16 15.77
C GLN A 101 19.32 22.43 14.95
N ASP A 102 19.70 21.54 14.06
CA ASP A 102 18.78 20.81 13.19
C ASP A 102 18.01 19.76 13.98
N PHE A 103 18.68 19.09 14.92
CA PHE A 103 18.04 18.19 15.86
C PHE A 103 17.01 18.93 16.73
N ARG A 104 17.39 20.08 17.31
CA ARG A 104 16.46 20.88 18.13
C ARG A 104 15.22 21.28 17.35
N SER A 105 15.39 21.79 16.14
CA SER A 105 14.30 22.30 15.30
C SER A 105 13.36 21.18 14.86
N ARG A 106 13.90 20.02 14.44
CA ARG A 106 13.08 18.84 14.09
C ARG A 106 12.34 18.28 15.31
N PHE A 107 13.00 18.21 16.46
CA PHE A 107 12.37 17.74 17.69
C PHE A 107 11.24 18.68 18.12
N GLU A 108 11.43 20.00 18.05
CA GLU A 108 10.36 20.98 18.31
C GLU A 108 9.17 20.77 17.37
N LEU A 109 9.40 20.61 16.07
CA LEU A 109 8.33 20.39 15.10
C LEU A 109 7.49 19.17 15.47
N ASN A 110 8.14 18.06 15.83
CA ASN A 110 7.46 16.83 16.24
C ASN A 110 6.74 17.01 17.58
N GLN A 111 7.30 17.74 18.55
CA GLN A 111 6.61 18.07 19.80
C GLN A 111 5.32 18.87 19.55
N LYS A 112 5.34 19.84 18.64
CA LYS A 112 4.14 20.62 18.29
C LYS A 112 3.07 19.76 17.63
N ARG A 113 3.47 18.87 16.72
CA ARG A 113 2.57 17.90 16.09
C ARG A 113 1.94 16.95 17.10
N CYS A 114 2.75 16.41 18.02
CA CYS A 114 2.30 15.52 19.09
C CYS A 114 1.27 16.20 20.00
N HIS A 115 1.52 17.46 20.39
CA HIS A 115 0.57 18.26 21.16
C HIS A 115 -0.77 18.46 20.44
N ASN A 116 -0.72 18.82 19.15
CA ASN A 116 -1.93 19.01 18.36
C ASN A 116 -2.72 17.71 18.17
N ALA A 117 -2.02 16.57 18.02
CA ALA A 117 -2.63 15.24 17.95
C ALA A 117 -3.33 14.86 19.25
N GLU A 118 -2.71 15.11 20.41
CA GLU A 118 -3.35 14.89 21.71
C GLU A 118 -4.61 15.77 21.88
N ALA A 119 -4.55 17.04 21.50
CA ALA A 119 -5.71 17.91 21.51
C ALA A 119 -6.84 17.39 20.60
N ALA A 120 -6.51 16.87 19.41
CA ALA A 120 -7.48 16.26 18.51
C ALA A 120 -8.12 14.98 19.10
N VAL A 121 -7.36 14.19 19.86
CA VAL A 121 -7.94 13.03 20.59
C VAL A 121 -8.93 13.48 21.65
N TYR A 122 -8.63 14.51 22.45
CA TYR A 122 -9.59 15.00 23.45
C TYR A 122 -10.83 15.63 22.81
N GLU A 123 -10.70 16.31 21.66
CA GLU A 123 -11.83 16.78 20.85
C GLU A 123 -12.70 15.62 20.34
N HIS A 124 -12.09 14.50 19.96
CA HIS A 124 -12.79 13.29 19.56
C HIS A 124 -13.48 12.59 20.74
N LEU A 125 -12.77 12.41 21.85
CA LEU A 125 -13.30 11.80 23.08
C LEU A 125 -14.52 12.57 23.61
N ALA A 126 -14.52 13.91 23.52
CA ALA A 126 -15.66 14.74 23.91
C ALA A 126 -16.94 14.49 23.08
N LYS A 127 -16.84 13.82 21.92
CA LYS A 127 -17.99 13.42 21.08
C LYS A 127 -18.46 11.99 21.39
N VAL A 128 -17.70 11.22 22.16
CA VAL A 128 -18.08 9.85 22.55
C VAL A 128 -19.26 9.95 23.54
N PRO A 129 -20.32 9.13 23.39
CA PRO A 129 -21.48 9.20 24.28
C PRO A 129 -21.12 9.02 25.75
N ASP A 130 -21.77 9.81 26.61
CA ASP A 130 -21.58 9.74 28.06
C ASP A 130 -21.72 8.31 28.60
N GLY A 131 -20.79 7.92 29.47
CA GLY A 131 -20.77 6.60 30.11
C GLY A 131 -20.14 5.48 29.28
N LYS A 132 -19.78 5.70 28.01
CA LYS A 132 -19.02 4.73 27.19
C LYS A 132 -17.54 4.70 27.56
N LEU A 133 -16.93 5.87 27.71
CA LEU A 133 -15.55 6.06 28.17
C LEU A 133 -15.53 7.07 29.31
N PHE A 134 -14.70 6.81 30.32
CA PHE A 134 -14.35 7.83 31.30
C PHE A 134 -13.00 8.42 30.90
N HIS A 135 -12.98 9.71 30.59
CA HIS A 135 -11.76 10.45 30.30
C HIS A 135 -11.80 11.81 31.01
N PRO A 136 -10.64 12.43 31.31
CA PRO A 136 -10.61 13.75 31.92
C PRO A 136 -11.31 14.76 31.00
N LYS A 137 -12.12 15.65 31.57
CA LYS A 137 -12.72 16.73 30.80
C LYS A 137 -11.64 17.74 30.40
N ALA A 138 -11.37 17.89 29.10
CA ALA A 138 -10.59 19.01 28.58
C ALA A 138 -11.46 20.27 28.62
N TYR A 139 -11.07 21.25 29.45
CA TYR A 139 -11.81 22.51 29.60
C TYR A 139 -11.50 23.47 28.46
N CYS A 140 -10.22 23.63 28.13
CA CYS A 140 -9.78 24.39 26.98
C CYS A 140 -8.44 23.84 26.46
N MET A 141 -8.19 24.05 25.17
CA MET A 141 -7.00 23.57 24.47
C MET A 141 -6.54 24.65 23.50
N ARG A 142 -5.25 24.94 23.50
CA ARG A 142 -4.63 25.86 22.55
C ARG A 142 -3.64 25.08 21.69
N LYS A 143 -3.95 24.93 20.40
CA LYS A 143 -3.10 24.24 19.41
C LYS A 143 -1.98 25.17 18.92
N PHE A 144 -0.88 24.57 18.47
CA PHE A 144 0.14 25.30 17.73
C PHE A 144 -0.31 25.54 16.30
N THR A 145 -0.11 26.76 15.83
CA THR A 145 -0.36 27.20 14.45
C THR A 145 0.76 28.14 14.01
N GLU A 146 0.79 28.54 12.74
CA GLU A 146 1.72 29.58 12.28
C GLU A 146 1.53 30.91 13.03
N SER A 147 0.28 31.25 13.37
CA SER A 147 -0.06 32.44 14.16
C SER A 147 0.15 32.28 15.67
N ASN A 148 0.21 31.04 16.18
CA ASN A 148 0.51 30.71 17.57
C ASN A 148 1.67 29.70 17.67
N PRO A 149 2.92 30.13 17.41
CA PRO A 149 4.06 29.23 17.34
C PRO A 149 4.62 28.81 18.72
N GLY A 150 4.21 29.49 19.80
CA GLY A 150 4.85 29.37 21.12
C GLY A 150 3.94 29.01 22.29
N LYS A 151 2.62 29.18 22.18
CA LYS A 151 1.69 29.02 23.33
C LYS A 151 0.72 27.86 23.10
N GLY A 152 1.22 26.63 23.05
CA GLY A 152 0.38 25.43 23.06
C GLY A 152 0.19 24.92 24.49
N TYR A 153 -1.03 24.55 24.87
CA TYR A 153 -1.30 23.87 26.14
C TYR A 153 -2.68 23.18 26.14
N ILE A 154 -2.88 22.23 27.07
CA ILE A 154 -4.17 21.59 27.34
C ILE A 154 -4.51 21.81 28.81
N ALA A 155 -5.63 22.46 29.09
CA ALA A 155 -6.16 22.62 30.44
C ALA A 155 -7.34 21.65 30.64
N MET A 156 -7.22 20.74 31.59
CA MET A 156 -8.14 19.63 31.80
C MET A 156 -8.42 19.38 33.27
N GLU A 157 -9.39 18.51 33.53
CA GLU A 157 -9.76 18.03 34.85
C GLU A 157 -8.56 17.40 35.57
N PHE A 158 -8.34 17.82 36.82
CA PHE A 158 -7.38 17.17 37.71
C PHE A 158 -8.05 15.97 38.40
N LEU A 159 -7.58 14.76 38.08
CA LEU A 159 -8.10 13.55 38.69
C LEU A 159 -7.44 13.30 40.06
N GLU A 160 -8.26 13.30 41.11
CA GLU A 160 -7.81 12.99 42.47
C GLU A 160 -7.84 11.48 42.75
N ASN A 161 -7.03 11.04 43.73
CA ASN A 161 -6.97 9.67 44.23
C ASN A 161 -6.63 8.63 43.15
N ILE A 162 -5.70 8.99 42.25
CA ILE A 162 -5.16 8.10 41.23
C ILE A 162 -3.99 7.30 41.79
N LYS A 163 -3.97 6.01 41.46
CA LYS A 163 -2.84 5.11 41.71
C LYS A 163 -2.11 4.84 40.41
N GLU A 164 -0.79 5.01 40.44
CA GLU A 164 0.12 4.66 39.35
C GLU A 164 0.60 3.21 39.53
N VAL A 165 0.78 2.50 38.41
CA VAL A 165 1.38 1.16 38.37
C VAL A 165 2.72 1.26 37.65
N GLN A 166 3.79 0.87 38.32
CA GLN A 166 5.14 0.97 37.78
C GLN A 166 5.36 -0.03 36.65
N ILE A 167 6.26 0.29 35.71
CA ILE A 167 6.56 -0.55 34.54
C ILE A 167 7.05 -1.96 34.88
N PHE A 168 7.66 -2.13 36.05
CA PHE A 168 8.14 -3.42 36.55
C PHE A 168 7.08 -4.21 37.34
N GLU A 169 5.92 -3.61 37.62
CA GLU A 169 4.76 -4.30 38.19
C GLU A 169 3.92 -4.93 37.07
N ASN A 170 3.12 -5.94 37.43
CA ASN A 170 2.20 -6.60 36.52
C ASN A 170 0.76 -6.39 37.00
N ILE A 171 -0.18 -6.32 36.06
CA ILE A 171 -1.62 -6.26 36.36
C ILE A 171 -2.29 -7.58 35.96
N SER A 172 -3.41 -7.87 36.59
CA SER A 172 -4.20 -9.07 36.33
C SER A 172 -4.86 -9.06 34.94
N ILE A 173 -5.23 -10.25 34.46
CA ILE A 173 -5.98 -10.43 33.22
C ILE A 173 -7.29 -9.62 33.22
N GLU A 174 -8.03 -9.55 34.33
CA GLU A 174 -9.27 -8.76 34.42
C GLU A 174 -9.02 -7.24 34.35
N GLN A 175 -7.85 -6.77 34.80
CA GLN A 175 -7.44 -5.37 34.63
C GLN A 175 -7.09 -5.07 33.17
N ILE A 176 -6.42 -5.98 32.47
CA ILE A 176 -6.17 -5.86 31.01
C ILE A 176 -7.48 -5.74 30.24
N LYS A 177 -8.49 -6.56 30.56
CA LYS A 177 -9.79 -6.52 29.89
C LYS A 177 -10.48 -5.17 30.01
N GLN A 178 -10.31 -4.44 31.13
CA GLN A 178 -10.82 -3.08 31.27
C GLN A 178 -10.17 -2.13 30.24
N ILE A 179 -8.85 -2.25 30.03
CA ILE A 179 -8.10 -1.46 29.05
C ILE A 179 -8.51 -1.84 27.62
N LEU A 180 -8.66 -3.13 27.34
CA LEU A 180 -9.09 -3.62 26.02
C LEU A 180 -10.49 -3.11 25.65
N ARG A 181 -11.43 -3.06 26.61
CA ARG A 181 -12.76 -2.45 26.41
C ARG A 181 -12.67 -0.96 26.10
N PHE A 182 -11.85 -0.21 26.86
CA PHE A 182 -11.61 1.20 26.58
C PHE A 182 -11.08 1.39 25.16
N LYS A 183 -10.03 0.65 24.81
CA LYS A 183 -9.39 0.73 23.49
C LYS A 183 -10.36 0.36 22.36
N ALA A 184 -11.23 -0.63 22.56
CA ALA A 184 -12.21 -1.04 21.56
C ALA A 184 -13.23 0.07 21.25
N VAL A 185 -13.68 0.82 22.26
CA VAL A 185 -14.56 1.98 22.04
C VAL A 185 -13.82 3.11 21.33
N LEU A 186 -12.57 3.39 21.72
CA LEU A 186 -11.74 4.40 21.05
C LEU A 186 -11.56 4.04 19.56
N GLU A 187 -11.22 2.79 19.27
CA GLU A 187 -11.05 2.29 17.91
C GLU A 187 -12.36 2.39 17.11
N ALA A 188 -13.47 1.86 17.63
CA ALA A 188 -14.75 1.84 16.95
C ALA A 188 -15.35 3.24 16.70
N SER A 189 -15.13 4.18 17.62
CA SER A 189 -15.55 5.58 17.44
C SER A 189 -14.69 6.34 16.44
N SER A 190 -13.44 5.92 16.25
CA SER A 190 -12.51 6.58 15.33
C SER A 190 -12.78 6.31 13.85
N LEU A 191 -13.56 5.26 13.53
CA LEU A 191 -13.89 4.90 12.15
C LEU A 191 -14.65 6.02 11.42
N ASP A 192 -15.38 6.85 12.16
CA ASP A 192 -16.19 7.94 11.62
C ASP A 192 -15.38 9.25 11.43
N ILE A 193 -14.08 9.25 11.76
CA ILE A 193 -13.19 10.40 11.57
C ILE A 193 -12.86 10.54 10.09
N SER A 194 -13.19 11.71 9.51
CA SER A 194 -12.98 12.03 8.10
C SER A 194 -11.50 12.01 7.73
N SER A 195 -11.18 11.72 6.46
CA SER A 195 -9.80 11.73 5.97
C SER A 195 -9.09 13.07 6.17
N GLU A 196 -9.83 14.18 6.14
CA GLU A 196 -9.28 15.51 6.44
C GLU A 196 -8.91 15.64 7.92
N ASP A 197 -9.80 15.19 8.82
CA ASP A 197 -9.55 15.26 10.26
C ASP A 197 -8.40 14.33 10.69
N ARG A 198 -8.17 13.23 9.96
CA ARG A 198 -7.04 12.31 10.21
C ARG A 198 -5.68 13.01 10.08
N LYS A 199 -5.57 14.11 9.33
CA LYS A 199 -4.34 14.91 9.22
C LYS A 199 -3.94 15.63 10.50
N ASN A 200 -4.85 15.73 11.48
CA ASN A 200 -4.55 16.32 12.78
C ASN A 200 -3.76 15.39 13.71
N PHE A 201 -3.59 14.12 13.33
CA PHE A 201 -2.89 13.11 14.11
C PHE A 201 -1.44 12.94 13.61
N VAL A 202 -0.63 12.21 14.37
CA VAL A 202 0.78 12.00 14.00
C VAL A 202 0.87 11.11 12.75
N GLU A 203 1.62 11.58 11.75
CA GLU A 203 2.00 10.78 10.58
C GLU A 203 3.31 10.03 10.84
N ASN A 204 3.41 8.80 10.35
CA ASN A 204 4.59 7.93 10.48
C ASN A 204 5.26 8.00 11.86
N PRO A 205 4.54 7.65 12.95
CA PRO A 205 5.05 7.77 14.32
C PRO A 205 6.34 7.00 14.56
N PHE A 206 6.58 5.87 13.87
CA PHE A 206 7.81 5.12 14.06
C PHE A 206 9.01 5.88 13.48
N GLU A 207 8.86 6.47 12.29
CA GLU A 207 9.87 7.33 11.68
C GLU A 207 10.06 8.64 12.44
N ASN A 208 8.97 9.36 12.69
CA ASN A 208 9.00 10.73 13.17
C ASN A 208 9.19 10.85 14.68
N VAL A 209 8.73 9.87 15.47
CA VAL A 209 8.79 9.91 16.93
C VAL A 209 9.70 8.83 17.48
N TRP A 210 9.49 7.56 17.12
CA TRP A 210 10.18 6.43 17.76
C TRP A 210 11.56 6.09 17.20
N SER A 211 11.97 6.63 16.05
CA SER A 211 13.26 6.32 15.41
C SER A 211 14.46 6.58 16.31
N VAL A 212 14.34 7.54 17.24
CA VAL A 212 15.39 7.83 18.24
C VAL A 212 15.66 6.67 19.19
N MET A 213 14.69 5.79 19.40
CA MET A 213 14.81 4.61 20.28
C MET A 213 15.68 3.52 19.65
N TYR A 214 15.85 3.53 18.33
CA TYR A 214 16.58 2.48 17.60
C TYR A 214 17.98 2.89 17.15
N LYS A 215 18.54 3.96 17.73
CA LYS A 215 19.90 4.41 17.40
C LYS A 215 20.97 3.58 18.13
N ASP A 216 22.08 3.31 17.44
CA ASP A 216 23.21 2.51 17.93
C ASP A 216 23.70 2.90 19.32
N GLU A 217 23.76 4.20 19.61
CA GLU A 217 24.18 4.69 20.93
C GLU A 217 23.23 4.20 22.03
N LEU A 218 21.92 4.27 21.82
CA LEU A 218 20.94 3.81 22.80
C LEU A 218 20.97 2.29 22.93
N ILE A 219 21.07 1.58 21.80
CA ILE A 219 21.23 0.12 21.76
C ILE A 219 22.44 -0.33 22.57
N SER A 220 23.59 0.31 22.35
CA SER A 220 24.84 0.04 23.07
C SER A 220 24.69 0.27 24.58
N ASN A 221 24.01 1.35 24.99
CA ASN A 221 23.76 1.65 26.40
C ASN A 221 22.86 0.61 27.07
N VAL A 222 21.79 0.20 26.39
CA VAL A 222 20.84 -0.81 26.88
C VAL A 222 21.54 -2.15 27.06
N THR A 223 22.29 -2.59 26.04
CA THR A 223 23.01 -3.86 26.09
C THR A 223 24.11 -3.86 27.15
N ALA A 224 24.85 -2.76 27.30
CA ALA A 224 25.83 -2.61 28.38
C ALA A 224 25.18 -2.72 29.77
N ARG A 225 24.02 -2.07 29.98
CA ARG A 225 23.30 -2.14 31.26
C ARG A 225 22.79 -3.55 31.55
N PHE A 226 22.24 -4.26 30.56
CA PHE A 226 21.81 -5.64 30.75
C PHE A 226 22.97 -6.62 31.04
N ARG A 227 24.17 -6.35 30.53
CA ARG A 227 25.36 -7.17 30.84
C ARG A 227 25.81 -7.05 32.30
N THR A 228 25.53 -5.93 32.96
CA THR A 228 25.98 -5.67 34.34
C THR A 228 24.86 -5.79 35.37
N PHE A 229 23.60 -5.62 34.97
CA PHE A 229 22.45 -5.68 35.87
C PHE A 229 22.32 -7.04 36.58
N ASN A 230 22.04 -7.00 37.88
CA ASN A 230 21.80 -8.16 38.74
C ASN A 230 22.83 -9.30 38.52
N GLY A 231 24.12 -8.98 38.63
CA GLY A 231 25.20 -9.97 38.49
C GLY A 231 25.41 -10.49 37.07
N GLY A 232 24.90 -9.80 36.05
CA GLY A 232 25.05 -10.18 34.64
C GLY A 232 24.15 -11.33 34.17
N THR A 233 23.07 -11.58 34.90
CA THR A 233 22.06 -12.61 34.57
C THR A 233 21.42 -12.42 33.18
N LEU A 234 21.41 -11.19 32.66
CA LEU A 234 20.90 -10.87 31.32
C LEU A 234 21.99 -10.79 30.25
N ALA A 235 23.27 -11.03 30.57
CA ALA A 235 24.39 -10.82 29.64
C ALA A 235 24.30 -11.63 28.34
N LYS A 236 23.87 -12.91 28.41
CA LYS A 236 23.67 -13.75 27.22
C LYS A 236 22.57 -13.20 26.31
N ARG A 237 21.45 -12.77 26.90
CA ARG A 237 20.34 -12.16 26.15
C ARG A 237 20.72 -10.81 25.56
N ALA A 238 21.53 -10.02 26.26
CA ALA A 238 22.09 -8.79 25.74
C ALA A 238 22.98 -9.03 24.50
N GLY A 239 23.77 -10.11 24.51
CA GLY A 239 24.53 -10.56 23.34
C GLY A 239 23.63 -10.88 22.14
N ARG A 240 22.62 -11.74 22.36
CA ARG A 240 21.66 -12.10 21.30
C ARG A 240 20.89 -10.89 20.76
N LEU A 241 20.50 -9.95 21.63
CA LEU A 241 19.84 -8.71 21.20
C LEU A 241 20.72 -7.89 20.26
N THR A 242 22.04 -7.81 20.51
CA THR A 242 22.99 -7.14 19.61
C THR A 242 23.04 -7.82 18.24
N GLU A 243 22.96 -9.15 18.18
CA GLU A 243 23.03 -9.90 16.92
C GLU A 243 21.80 -9.68 16.01
N ILE A 244 20.61 -9.53 16.60
CA ILE A 244 19.36 -9.52 15.82
C ILE A 244 18.81 -8.12 15.55
N ILE A 245 19.37 -7.07 16.15
CA ILE A 245 18.72 -5.75 16.15
C ILE A 245 18.57 -5.17 14.75
N ASP A 246 19.58 -5.34 13.90
CA ASP A 246 19.59 -4.80 12.54
C ASP A 246 18.57 -5.52 11.64
N SER A 247 18.37 -6.83 11.83
CA SER A 247 17.37 -7.60 11.09
C SER A 247 15.95 -7.48 11.67
N MET A 248 15.84 -7.04 12.92
CA MET A 248 14.58 -6.85 13.65
C MET A 248 13.94 -5.49 13.36
N VAL A 249 14.74 -4.43 13.23
CA VAL A 249 14.24 -3.06 13.15
C VAL A 249 13.97 -2.65 11.71
N ASP A 250 12.69 -2.43 11.40
CA ASP A 250 12.24 -1.83 10.15
C ASP A 250 11.19 -0.77 10.45
N ILE A 251 11.65 0.48 10.46
CA ILE A 251 10.86 1.65 10.90
C ILE A 251 9.75 1.96 9.91
N GLN A 252 10.06 1.97 8.61
CA GLN A 252 9.08 2.27 7.58
C GLN A 252 8.04 1.15 7.49
N TRP A 253 8.46 -0.11 7.58
CA TRP A 253 7.53 -1.22 7.62
C TRP A 253 6.53 -1.11 8.79
N ALA A 254 6.99 -0.71 9.98
CA ALA A 254 6.11 -0.55 11.14
C ALA A 254 5.01 0.49 10.91
N ASP A 255 5.33 1.61 10.25
CA ASP A 255 4.36 2.65 9.87
C ASP A 255 3.35 2.18 8.81
N HIS A 256 3.68 1.13 8.04
CA HIS A 256 2.85 0.56 6.97
C HIS A 256 2.25 -0.82 7.29
N LEU A 257 2.46 -1.35 8.50
CA LEU A 257 2.05 -2.71 8.87
C LEU A 257 0.58 -3.02 8.60
N ALA A 258 -0.32 -2.05 8.83
CA ALA A 258 -1.74 -2.23 8.55
C ALA A 258 -1.99 -2.49 7.05
N ASP A 259 -1.40 -1.66 6.18
CA ASP A 259 -1.53 -1.76 4.73
C ASP A 259 -0.97 -3.08 4.21
N LYS A 260 0.19 -3.47 4.76
CA LYS A 260 0.92 -4.72 4.44
C LYS A 260 0.09 -5.97 4.71
N LEU A 261 -0.76 -5.93 5.73
CA LEU A 261 -1.66 -7.03 6.10
C LEU A 261 -3.07 -6.86 5.56
N GLY A 262 -3.36 -5.82 4.78
CA GLY A 262 -4.71 -5.53 4.27
C GLY A 262 -5.72 -5.17 5.36
N MET A 263 -5.24 -4.55 6.44
CA MET A 263 -6.05 -4.03 7.54
C MET A 263 -6.40 -2.57 7.29
N GLU A 264 -7.60 -2.15 7.69
CA GLU A 264 -7.93 -0.73 7.75
C GLU A 264 -7.14 -0.06 8.88
N ARG A 265 -6.56 1.11 8.60
CA ARG A 265 -5.86 1.93 9.59
C ARG A 265 -6.88 2.52 10.57
N VAL A 266 -6.64 2.28 11.86
CA VAL A 266 -7.50 2.72 12.97
C VAL A 266 -6.74 3.64 13.93
N LEU A 267 -7.45 4.39 14.76
CA LEU A 267 -6.82 5.24 15.77
C LEU A 267 -6.10 4.40 16.84
N CYS A 268 -4.78 4.47 16.82
CA CYS A 268 -3.89 3.95 17.85
C CYS A 268 -3.57 5.05 18.87
N HIS A 269 -3.38 4.66 20.12
CA HIS A 269 -2.84 5.53 21.17
C HIS A 269 -1.37 5.89 20.90
N GLY A 270 -0.59 4.94 20.36
CA GLY A 270 0.81 5.11 19.94
C GLY A 270 1.84 5.10 21.07
N ASP A 271 1.40 5.20 22.33
CA ASP A 271 2.24 5.09 23.52
C ASP A 271 1.45 4.46 24.69
N LEU A 272 0.84 3.30 24.46
CA LEU A 272 0.05 2.61 25.49
C LEU A 272 0.95 1.71 26.38
N TRP A 273 1.32 2.22 27.56
CA TRP A 273 2.13 1.51 28.56
C TRP A 273 1.70 1.87 30.00
N SER A 274 2.29 1.23 31.01
CA SER A 274 1.82 1.25 32.41
C SER A 274 1.61 2.66 32.99
N MET A 275 2.48 3.62 32.65
CA MET A 275 2.41 4.99 33.19
C MET A 275 1.30 5.84 32.56
N ASN A 276 0.78 5.44 31.40
CA ASN A 276 -0.30 6.13 30.70
C ASN A 276 -1.68 5.53 31.03
N ILE A 277 -1.72 4.62 32.02
CA ILE A 277 -2.94 3.97 32.50
C ILE A 277 -3.18 4.40 33.95
N LEU A 278 -4.24 5.16 34.17
CA LEU A 278 -4.59 5.68 35.48
C LEU A 278 -5.58 4.77 36.18
N TRP A 279 -5.33 4.45 37.45
CA TRP A 279 -6.19 3.56 38.25
C TRP A 279 -6.82 4.29 39.42
N LYS A 280 -8.02 3.86 39.81
CA LYS A 280 -8.61 4.17 41.13
C LYS A 280 -8.54 2.92 42.00
N GLN A 281 -8.10 3.09 43.24
CA GLN A 281 -8.12 2.01 44.24
C GLN A 281 -9.55 1.86 44.77
N ASP A 282 -10.12 0.66 44.64
CA ASP A 282 -11.44 0.29 45.17
C ASP A 282 -11.29 -0.97 46.03
N GLY A 283 -11.16 -0.78 47.35
CA GLY A 283 -10.74 -1.84 48.26
C GLY A 283 -9.36 -2.40 47.89
N GLU A 284 -9.26 -3.70 47.66
CA GLU A 284 -8.04 -4.36 47.17
C GLU A 284 -7.90 -4.36 45.63
N GLN A 285 -8.95 -3.96 44.89
CA GLN A 285 -8.97 -4.00 43.44
C GLN A 285 -8.56 -2.66 42.81
N LEU A 286 -7.96 -2.72 41.62
CA LEU A 286 -7.78 -1.52 40.78
C LEU A 286 -8.86 -1.49 39.71
N LYS A 287 -9.57 -0.36 39.66
CA LYS A 287 -10.52 -0.05 38.59
C LYS A 287 -9.88 0.96 37.65
N LEU A 288 -9.97 0.70 36.35
CA LEU A 288 -9.45 1.62 35.34
C LEU A 288 -10.16 2.97 35.50
N ALA A 289 -9.38 4.02 35.74
CA ALA A 289 -9.89 5.38 35.74
C ALA A 289 -9.99 5.84 34.28
N THR A 290 -8.86 5.93 33.58
CA THR A 290 -8.77 6.38 32.18
C THR A 290 -7.41 6.02 31.59
N LEU A 291 -7.29 6.14 30.27
CA LEU A 291 -6.01 6.28 29.58
C LEU A 291 -5.68 7.76 29.37
N VAL A 292 -4.41 8.12 29.31
CA VAL A 292 -3.92 9.50 29.13
C VAL A 292 -2.67 9.54 28.25
N ASP A 293 -2.24 10.75 27.87
CA ASP A 293 -1.03 11.01 27.10
C ASP A 293 -1.08 10.50 25.65
N TYR A 294 -2.06 11.01 24.90
CA TYR A 294 -2.30 10.65 23.49
C TYR A 294 -1.39 11.39 22.49
N GLN A 295 -0.21 11.84 22.93
CA GLN A 295 0.69 12.67 22.13
C GLN A 295 1.21 11.97 20.87
N VAL A 296 1.20 10.63 20.83
CA VAL A 296 1.63 9.82 19.68
C VAL A 296 0.45 9.16 18.97
N ALA A 297 -0.78 9.65 19.21
CA ALA A 297 -1.96 9.09 18.58
C ALA A 297 -1.90 9.29 17.06
N HIS A 298 -2.22 8.22 16.33
CA HIS A 298 -2.07 8.12 14.87
C HIS A 298 -3.02 7.08 14.29
N PHE A 299 -3.22 7.12 12.97
CA PHE A 299 -3.95 6.08 12.26
C PHE A 299 -2.99 5.01 11.74
N GLY A 300 -3.05 3.81 12.32
CA GLY A 300 -2.11 2.73 12.06
C GLY A 300 -2.66 1.34 12.38
N CYS A 301 -1.75 0.42 12.66
CA CYS A 301 -2.10 -0.96 13.04
C CYS A 301 -2.36 -1.05 14.55
N THR A 302 -3.57 -1.44 14.93
CA THR A 302 -3.98 -1.61 16.35
C THR A 302 -3.08 -2.54 17.16
N ALA A 303 -2.45 -3.53 16.50
CA ALA A 303 -1.54 -4.47 17.15
C ALA A 303 -0.32 -3.78 17.79
N THR A 304 0.06 -2.59 17.30
CA THR A 304 1.18 -1.82 17.85
C THR A 304 0.96 -1.40 19.31
N ASP A 305 -0.26 -0.95 19.63
CA ASP A 305 -0.67 -0.64 21.00
C ASP A 305 -0.77 -1.90 21.87
N LEU A 306 -1.30 -2.99 21.32
CA LEU A 306 -1.52 -4.24 22.06
C LEU A 306 -0.20 -4.90 22.44
N VAL A 307 0.79 -4.91 21.53
CA VAL A 307 2.15 -5.39 21.84
C VAL A 307 2.78 -4.56 22.95
N ARG A 308 2.68 -3.22 22.88
CA ARG A 308 3.25 -2.34 23.94
C ARG A 308 2.54 -2.55 25.27
N LEU A 309 1.22 -2.60 25.27
CA LEU A 309 0.41 -2.85 26.46
C LEU A 309 0.81 -4.16 27.13
N PHE A 310 0.82 -5.26 26.37
CA PHE A 310 1.13 -6.59 26.91
C PHE A 310 2.58 -6.69 27.37
N SER A 311 3.50 -6.02 26.68
CA SER A 311 4.91 -5.97 27.09
C SER A 311 5.12 -5.20 28.37
N ALA A 312 4.40 -4.08 28.56
CA ALA A 312 4.54 -3.22 29.73
C ALA A 312 3.83 -3.77 30.97
N THR A 313 2.72 -4.50 30.82
CA THR A 313 1.79 -4.76 31.94
C THR A 313 1.60 -6.22 32.32
N LEU A 314 1.93 -7.18 31.45
CA LEU A 314 1.80 -8.61 31.75
C LEU A 314 3.12 -9.25 32.17
N SER A 315 3.01 -10.25 33.05
CA SER A 315 4.11 -11.17 33.32
C SER A 315 4.44 -12.00 32.07
N GLY A 316 5.67 -12.55 31.99
CA GLY A 316 6.03 -13.46 30.90
C GLY A 316 5.14 -14.70 30.85
N LYS A 317 4.76 -15.23 32.02
CA LYS A 317 3.84 -16.38 32.14
C LYS A 317 2.47 -16.05 31.56
N ASP A 318 1.85 -14.96 32.01
CA ASP A 318 0.48 -14.61 31.62
C ASP A 318 0.41 -14.21 30.14
N ARG A 319 1.42 -13.46 29.65
CA ARG A 319 1.49 -13.10 28.24
C ARG A 319 1.55 -14.33 27.34
N ARG A 320 2.43 -15.30 27.65
CA ARG A 320 2.55 -16.53 26.86
C ARG A 320 1.29 -17.40 26.92
N ALA A 321 0.60 -17.43 28.06
CA ALA A 321 -0.59 -18.23 28.25
C ALA A 321 -1.85 -17.61 27.63
N HIS A 322 -1.96 -16.28 27.58
CA HIS A 322 -3.24 -15.61 27.32
C HIS A 322 -3.24 -14.59 26.18
N TRP A 323 -2.13 -14.35 25.48
CA TRP A 323 -2.11 -13.32 24.44
C TRP A 323 -3.15 -13.58 23.34
N GLU A 324 -3.37 -14.82 22.89
CA GLU A 324 -4.39 -15.13 21.88
C GLU A 324 -5.81 -14.87 22.40
N ASP A 325 -6.16 -15.40 23.58
CA ASP A 325 -7.46 -15.19 24.22
C ASP A 325 -7.77 -13.70 24.42
N LEU A 326 -6.76 -12.92 24.82
CA LEU A 326 -6.90 -11.48 25.00
C LEU A 326 -7.13 -10.73 23.67
N LEU A 327 -6.48 -11.15 22.58
CA LEU A 327 -6.75 -10.60 21.25
C LEU A 327 -8.15 -10.96 20.74
N GLU A 328 -8.62 -12.18 21.01
CA GLU A 328 -9.98 -12.61 20.67
C GLU A 328 -11.04 -11.86 21.47
N GLU A 329 -10.82 -11.66 22.77
CA GLU A 329 -11.70 -10.82 23.59
C GLU A 329 -11.71 -9.38 23.08
N TYR A 330 -10.54 -8.80 22.79
CA TYR A 330 -10.44 -7.47 22.20
C TYR A 330 -11.22 -7.36 20.89
N TYR A 331 -11.02 -8.30 19.98
CA TYR A 331 -11.75 -8.39 18.72
C TYR A 331 -13.26 -8.46 18.94
N GLY A 332 -13.71 -9.24 19.93
CA GLY A 332 -15.11 -9.32 20.35
C GLY A 332 -15.66 -7.98 20.86
N TYR A 333 -14.87 -7.24 21.65
CA TYR A 333 -15.26 -5.89 22.10
C TYR A 333 -15.36 -4.91 20.94
N VAL A 334 -14.40 -4.91 20.00
CA VAL A 334 -14.44 -4.06 18.80
C VAL A 334 -15.69 -4.38 17.97
N LYS A 335 -15.92 -5.67 17.68
CA LYS A 335 -17.10 -6.14 16.94
C LYS A 335 -18.41 -5.65 17.57
N LYS A 336 -18.50 -5.68 18.89
CA LYS A 336 -19.68 -5.19 19.63
C LYS A 336 -19.85 -3.68 19.47
N GLU A 337 -18.78 -2.90 19.54
CA GLU A 337 -18.83 -1.43 19.46
C GLU A 337 -19.03 -0.90 18.03
N ILE A 338 -18.60 -1.65 17.00
CA ILE A 338 -18.82 -1.23 15.61
C ILE A 338 -20.24 -1.54 15.11
N GLY A 339 -20.93 -2.52 15.69
CA GLY A 339 -22.28 -2.94 15.27
C GLY A 339 -22.30 -3.57 13.88
N ASP A 340 -23.18 -3.08 13.00
CA ASP A 340 -23.36 -3.58 11.62
C ASP A 340 -22.30 -3.05 10.64
N ARG A 341 -21.39 -2.18 11.09
CA ARG A 341 -20.30 -1.65 10.27
C ARG A 341 -19.31 -2.77 9.91
N LYS A 342 -18.58 -2.59 8.82
CA LYS A 342 -17.52 -3.51 8.39
C LYS A 342 -16.40 -3.57 9.44
N MET A 343 -15.95 -4.76 9.79
CA MET A 343 -14.76 -4.93 10.64
C MET A 343 -13.52 -4.37 9.92
N PRO A 344 -12.66 -3.59 10.62
CA PRO A 344 -11.43 -3.04 10.04
C PRO A 344 -10.39 -4.12 9.70
N TYR A 345 -10.50 -5.31 10.30
CA TYR A 345 -9.61 -6.45 10.09
C TYR A 345 -10.27 -7.76 10.55
N THR A 346 -9.69 -8.89 10.15
CA THR A 346 -10.01 -10.23 10.65
C THR A 346 -9.20 -10.55 11.91
N ILE A 347 -9.65 -11.54 12.69
CA ILE A 347 -8.91 -12.00 13.87
C ILE A 347 -7.52 -12.53 13.50
N GLU A 348 -7.39 -13.22 12.35
CA GLU A 348 -6.10 -13.74 11.89
C GLU A 348 -5.14 -12.62 11.47
N GLN A 349 -5.64 -11.57 10.81
CA GLN A 349 -4.83 -10.38 10.53
C GLN A 349 -4.34 -9.72 11.82
N LEU A 350 -5.19 -9.61 12.85
CA LEU A 350 -4.79 -9.05 14.15
C LEU A 350 -3.72 -9.90 14.84
N LYS A 351 -3.91 -11.23 14.89
CA LYS A 351 -2.94 -12.17 15.46
C LYS A 351 -1.62 -12.09 14.70
N GLU A 352 -1.65 -12.07 13.37
CA GLU A 352 -0.44 -11.99 12.55
C GLU A 352 0.29 -10.66 12.73
N ALA A 353 -0.44 -9.53 12.75
CA ALA A 353 0.13 -8.22 13.03
C ALA A 353 0.83 -8.18 14.39
N PHE A 354 0.22 -8.78 15.42
CA PHE A 354 0.81 -8.91 16.74
C PHE A 354 2.12 -9.69 16.70
N ARG A 355 2.13 -10.88 16.06
CA ARG A 355 3.34 -11.73 15.96
C ARG A 355 4.46 -11.04 15.16
N GLN A 356 4.13 -10.36 14.06
CA GLN A 356 5.13 -9.67 13.24
C GLN A 356 5.73 -8.48 13.98
N PHE A 357 4.89 -7.67 14.64
CA PHE A 357 5.34 -6.45 15.31
C PHE A 357 5.98 -6.70 16.68
N PHE A 358 5.73 -7.86 17.31
CA PHE A 358 6.15 -8.14 18.69
C PHE A 358 7.62 -7.77 18.98
N PRO A 359 8.62 -8.20 18.19
CA PRO A 359 10.02 -7.94 18.50
C PRO A 359 10.32 -6.43 18.62
N MET A 360 9.82 -5.66 17.66
CA MET A 360 10.02 -4.21 17.59
C MET A 360 9.21 -3.49 18.68
N GLY A 361 7.94 -3.84 18.88
CA GLY A 361 7.10 -3.22 19.91
C GLY A 361 7.57 -3.50 21.34
N ALA A 362 8.06 -4.72 21.63
CA ALA A 362 8.62 -5.05 22.93
C ALA A 362 9.96 -4.33 23.18
N TYR A 363 10.76 -4.08 22.13
CA TYR A 363 11.98 -3.27 22.22
C TYR A 363 11.69 -1.81 22.64
N LEU A 364 10.50 -1.27 22.43
CA LEU A 364 10.13 0.07 22.93
C LEU A 364 9.92 0.10 24.45
N ILE A 365 9.73 -1.06 25.09
CA ILE A 365 9.45 -1.19 26.53
C ILE A 365 10.68 -1.67 27.29
N VAL A 366 11.32 -2.75 26.84
CA VAL A 366 12.41 -3.44 27.56
C VAL A 366 13.55 -2.50 28.02
N PRO A 367 14.06 -1.58 27.17
CA PRO A 367 15.08 -0.59 27.56
C PRO A 367 14.73 0.30 28.74
N ALA A 368 13.44 0.58 28.95
CA ALA A 368 12.98 1.52 29.98
C ALA A 368 12.84 0.87 31.36
N ILE A 369 12.70 -0.47 31.44
CA ILE A 369 12.37 -1.17 32.68
C ILE A 369 13.46 -1.00 33.75
N VAL A 370 14.72 -1.30 33.42
CA VAL A 370 15.84 -1.20 34.39
C VAL A 370 16.09 0.26 34.83
N PRO A 371 16.20 1.25 33.93
CA PRO A 371 16.37 2.64 34.33
C PRO A 371 15.25 3.15 35.25
N LEU A 372 13.99 2.85 34.94
CA LEU A 372 12.85 3.30 35.75
C LEU A 372 12.80 2.57 37.10
N PHE A 373 13.19 1.29 37.13
CA PHE A 373 13.37 0.55 38.38
C PHE A 373 14.44 1.16 39.28
N GLU A 374 15.62 1.46 38.73
CA GLU A 374 16.73 2.09 39.46
C GLU A 374 16.34 3.48 39.98
N MET A 375 15.55 4.23 39.21
CA MET A 375 15.04 5.54 39.63
C MET A 375 14.01 5.43 40.76
N ALA A 376 13.13 4.42 40.72
CA ALA A 376 12.07 4.23 41.71
C ALA A 376 12.59 3.60 43.02
N CYS A 377 13.52 2.65 42.94
CA CYS A 377 13.98 1.85 44.08
C CYS A 377 15.41 2.17 44.55
N GLY A 378 16.15 3.00 43.81
CA GLY A 378 17.57 3.24 44.03
C GLY A 378 18.47 2.12 43.49
N THR A 379 19.75 2.42 43.29
CA THR A 379 20.75 1.47 42.76
C THR A 379 21.08 0.31 43.72
N HIS A 380 20.74 0.45 45.00
CA HIS A 380 20.92 -0.56 46.05
C HIS A 380 19.61 -1.26 46.45
N ALA A 381 18.65 -1.39 45.52
CA ALA A 381 17.40 -2.12 45.75
C ALA A 381 17.64 -3.57 46.24
N GLU A 382 16.73 -4.07 47.07
CA GLU A 382 16.73 -5.44 47.59
C GLU A 382 16.78 -6.48 46.47
N ASP A 383 17.50 -7.59 46.68
CA ASP A 383 17.79 -8.58 45.64
C ASP A 383 16.52 -9.19 45.04
N TRP A 384 15.50 -9.47 45.85
CA TRP A 384 14.22 -10.01 45.35
C TRP A 384 13.49 -9.07 44.38
N LYS A 385 13.66 -7.74 44.51
CA LYS A 385 13.08 -6.77 43.56
C LYS A 385 13.83 -6.77 42.24
N LYS A 386 15.16 -6.93 42.29
CA LYS A 386 16.00 -7.09 41.09
C LYS A 386 15.66 -8.39 40.36
N GLU A 387 15.34 -9.46 41.10
CA GLU A 387 14.89 -10.73 40.51
C GLU A 387 13.60 -10.58 39.69
N ILE A 388 12.60 -9.84 40.19
CA ILE A 388 11.36 -9.54 39.44
C ILE A 388 11.67 -8.83 38.11
N VAL A 389 12.54 -7.82 38.15
CA VAL A 389 12.94 -7.08 36.94
C VAL A 389 13.74 -7.97 35.99
N THR A 390 14.67 -8.76 36.52
CA THR A 390 15.45 -9.74 35.73
C THR A 390 14.51 -10.74 35.04
N GLU A 391 13.51 -11.27 35.73
CA GLU A 391 12.54 -12.20 35.16
C GLU A 391 11.71 -11.52 34.06
N LYS A 392 11.19 -10.32 34.31
CA LYS A 392 10.37 -9.58 33.33
C LYS A 392 11.16 -9.25 32.07
N CYS A 393 12.35 -8.67 32.21
CA CYS A 393 13.25 -8.39 31.08
C CYS A 393 13.68 -9.67 30.37
N GLY A 394 14.04 -10.72 31.12
CA GLY A 394 14.44 -12.01 30.57
C GLY A 394 13.36 -12.64 29.70
N CYS A 395 12.13 -12.70 30.21
CA CYS A 395 11.00 -13.25 29.45
C CYS A 395 10.65 -12.42 28.22
N LEU A 396 10.70 -11.08 28.31
CA LEU A 396 10.44 -10.21 27.16
C LEU A 396 11.49 -10.40 26.06
N LEU A 397 12.77 -10.45 26.43
CA LEU A 397 13.86 -10.71 25.49
C LEU A 397 13.71 -12.08 24.82
N ASP A 398 13.36 -13.12 25.58
CA ASP A 398 13.12 -14.46 25.02
C ASP A 398 11.95 -14.47 24.03
N ASP A 399 10.87 -13.75 24.33
CA ASP A 399 9.72 -13.63 23.43
C ASP A 399 10.08 -12.85 22.16
N MET A 400 10.87 -11.77 22.29
CA MET A 400 11.39 -11.03 21.14
C MET A 400 12.20 -11.93 20.21
N PHE A 401 13.09 -12.76 20.77
CA PHE A 401 13.91 -13.69 19.98
C PHE A 401 13.04 -14.73 19.27
N PHE A 402 12.06 -15.28 19.97
CA PHE A 402 11.12 -16.25 19.40
C PHE A 402 10.37 -15.68 18.19
N TYR A 403 9.78 -14.48 18.33
CA TYR A 403 9.03 -13.86 17.24
C TYR A 403 9.95 -13.36 16.11
N HIS A 404 11.14 -12.86 16.43
CA HIS A 404 12.14 -12.52 15.41
C HIS A 404 12.49 -13.74 14.55
N ASP A 405 12.88 -14.85 15.17
CA ASP A 405 13.31 -16.04 14.45
C ASP A 405 12.16 -16.63 13.62
N ARG A 406 10.92 -16.57 14.13
CA ARG A 406 9.71 -16.89 13.35
C ARG A 406 9.59 -16.01 12.11
N ASN A 407 9.69 -14.69 12.28
CA ASN A 407 9.49 -13.74 11.19
C ASN A 407 10.59 -13.88 10.12
N MET A 408 11.83 -14.15 10.53
CA MET A 408 12.94 -14.42 9.59
C MET A 408 12.68 -15.68 8.77
N LYS A 409 12.24 -16.79 9.39
CA LYS A 409 11.88 -18.01 8.66
C LYS A 409 10.76 -17.78 7.64
N ILE A 410 9.77 -16.97 7.98
CA ILE A 410 8.69 -16.61 7.04
C ILE A 410 9.26 -15.78 5.87
N LYS A 411 10.10 -14.77 6.15
CA LYS A 411 10.77 -13.99 5.10
C LYS A 411 11.59 -14.87 4.18
N GLU A 412 12.41 -15.78 4.73
CA GLU A 412 13.20 -16.76 3.96
C GLU A 412 12.31 -17.68 3.12
N SER A 413 11.20 -18.18 3.66
CA SER A 413 10.24 -19.01 2.91
C SER A 413 9.53 -18.26 1.78
N ARG A 414 9.29 -16.95 1.94
CA ARG A 414 8.71 -16.09 0.90
C ARG A 414 9.71 -15.81 -0.22
N VAL A 415 11.00 -15.68 0.10
CA VAL A 415 12.07 -15.60 -0.91
C VAL A 415 12.19 -16.92 -1.70
N ALA A 416 11.91 -18.05 -1.06
CA ALA A 416 11.87 -19.35 -1.73
C ALA A 416 10.63 -19.56 -2.65
N MET A 417 9.50 -18.88 -2.38
CA MET A 417 8.26 -18.92 -3.17
C MET A 417 8.14 -17.70 -4.08
N ASN A 418 8.79 -17.76 -5.23
CA ASN A 418 8.79 -16.73 -6.28
C ASN A 418 8.28 -17.31 -7.61
N LEU A 419 7.98 -16.45 -8.59
CA LEU A 419 7.41 -16.85 -9.88
C LEU A 419 8.43 -17.47 -10.85
N TYR A 420 9.72 -17.36 -10.55
CA TYR A 420 10.84 -17.83 -11.39
C TYR A 420 11.50 -19.12 -10.89
N THR A 421 11.01 -19.72 -9.82
CA THR A 421 11.37 -21.06 -9.35
C THR A 421 10.20 -22.02 -9.53
N ALA A 422 10.52 -23.27 -9.86
CA ALA A 422 9.53 -24.33 -9.97
C ALA A 422 8.89 -24.62 -8.61
N GLY A 423 7.55 -24.65 -8.58
CA GLY A 423 6.74 -25.11 -7.46
C GLY A 423 6.27 -26.55 -7.65
N GLU A 424 5.60 -27.09 -6.62
CA GLU A 424 5.05 -28.47 -6.62
C GLU A 424 3.63 -28.56 -7.22
N GLY A 425 3.11 -27.45 -7.76
CA GLY A 425 1.77 -27.34 -8.31
C GLY A 425 1.67 -27.75 -9.78
N LEU A 426 0.62 -27.26 -10.43
CA LEU A 426 0.30 -27.57 -11.82
C LEU A 426 1.36 -26.99 -12.75
N PHE A 427 1.95 -27.83 -13.62
CA PHE A 427 2.96 -27.41 -14.61
C PHE A 427 4.10 -26.58 -13.99
N ASP A 428 4.63 -27.06 -12.87
CA ASP A 428 5.73 -26.45 -12.12
C ASP A 428 5.40 -25.08 -11.50
N THR A 429 4.11 -24.69 -11.45
CA THR A 429 3.68 -23.48 -10.75
C THR A 429 3.50 -23.74 -9.25
N HIS A 430 3.26 -22.69 -8.46
CA HIS A 430 2.91 -22.83 -7.02
C HIS A 430 1.42 -23.09 -6.77
N VAL A 431 0.60 -23.11 -7.83
CA VAL A 431 -0.86 -23.32 -7.73
C VAL A 431 -1.17 -24.81 -7.85
N THR A 432 -1.85 -25.37 -6.86
CA THR A 432 -2.16 -26.81 -6.77
C THR A 432 -3.60 -27.11 -7.20
N TRP A 433 -3.90 -28.39 -7.37
CA TRP A 433 -5.28 -28.86 -7.56
C TRP A 433 -6.20 -28.45 -6.40
N ASP A 434 -5.71 -28.55 -5.17
CA ASP A 434 -6.48 -28.22 -3.97
C ASP A 434 -6.83 -26.74 -3.91
N ASP A 435 -5.91 -25.86 -4.34
CA ASP A 435 -6.17 -24.43 -4.43
C ASP A 435 -7.33 -24.15 -5.40
N ILE A 436 -7.29 -24.74 -6.61
CA ILE A 436 -8.32 -24.52 -7.64
C ILE A 436 -9.66 -25.15 -7.23
N GLU A 437 -9.66 -26.36 -6.67
CA GLU A 437 -10.88 -27.04 -6.23
C GLU A 437 -11.57 -26.24 -5.13
N ALA A 438 -10.83 -25.83 -4.09
CA ALA A 438 -11.38 -25.08 -2.96
C ALA A 438 -11.98 -23.74 -3.39
N ASP A 439 -11.28 -23.00 -4.25
CA ASP A 439 -11.77 -21.73 -4.75
C ASP A 439 -13.02 -21.93 -5.65
N MET A 440 -13.04 -22.95 -6.52
CA MET A 440 -14.21 -23.26 -7.35
C MET A 440 -15.42 -23.71 -6.52
N GLN A 441 -15.22 -24.54 -5.49
CA GLN A 441 -16.28 -24.95 -4.56
C GLN A 441 -16.90 -23.76 -3.86
N ASN A 442 -16.07 -22.83 -3.39
CA ASN A 442 -16.51 -21.61 -2.72
C ASN A 442 -17.31 -20.70 -3.66
N GLU A 443 -16.74 -20.36 -4.83
CA GLU A 443 -17.35 -19.40 -5.77
C GLU A 443 -18.64 -19.96 -6.39
N LEU A 444 -18.65 -21.24 -6.78
CA LEU A 444 -19.85 -21.89 -7.31
C LEU A 444 -20.82 -22.36 -6.21
N ARG A 445 -20.45 -22.21 -4.93
CA ARG A 445 -21.21 -22.65 -3.74
C ARG A 445 -21.67 -24.10 -3.82
N THR A 446 -20.78 -25.00 -4.22
CA THR A 446 -21.08 -26.42 -4.45
C THR A 446 -20.35 -27.30 -3.44
N VAL A 447 -20.95 -28.45 -3.12
CA VAL A 447 -20.30 -29.52 -2.33
C VAL A 447 -19.59 -30.56 -3.22
N ALA A 448 -19.63 -30.40 -4.55
CA ALA A 448 -18.98 -31.28 -5.49
C ALA A 448 -17.45 -31.17 -5.40
N SER A 449 -16.73 -32.26 -5.64
CA SER A 449 -15.26 -32.32 -5.62
C SER A 449 -14.72 -32.79 -6.96
N PHE A 450 -13.44 -32.53 -7.26
CA PHE A 450 -12.81 -33.06 -8.47
C PHE A 450 -12.58 -34.57 -8.35
N GLY A 451 -12.78 -35.26 -9.47
CA GLY A 451 -12.73 -36.71 -9.54
C GLY A 451 -11.32 -37.27 -9.75
N PRO A 452 -11.20 -38.60 -9.76
CA PRO A 452 -9.94 -39.28 -10.07
C PRO A 452 -9.53 -39.15 -11.55
N ASN A 453 -10.46 -38.86 -12.47
CA ASN A 453 -10.17 -38.68 -13.90
C ASN A 453 -10.00 -37.20 -14.28
N LYS A 454 -9.78 -36.32 -13.30
CA LYS A 454 -9.49 -34.91 -13.58
C LYS A 454 -8.28 -34.78 -14.48
N SER A 455 -8.32 -33.84 -15.41
CA SER A 455 -7.29 -33.65 -16.43
C SER A 455 -6.88 -32.18 -16.51
N VAL A 456 -5.61 -31.95 -16.82
CA VAL A 456 -5.09 -30.59 -17.09
C VAL A 456 -4.20 -30.63 -18.32
N LYS A 457 -4.36 -29.64 -19.20
CA LYS A 457 -3.53 -29.47 -20.40
C LYS A 457 -3.10 -28.01 -20.54
N ASP A 458 -1.81 -27.78 -20.73
CA ASP A 458 -1.31 -26.46 -21.13
C ASP A 458 -1.68 -26.21 -22.59
N VAL A 459 -2.60 -25.27 -22.82
CA VAL A 459 -3.04 -24.83 -24.14
C VAL A 459 -2.39 -23.51 -24.56
N GLY A 460 -1.57 -22.92 -23.68
CA GLY A 460 -0.78 -21.72 -23.95
C GLY A 460 0.67 -22.01 -24.38
N GLU A 461 1.18 -23.23 -24.15
CA GLU A 461 2.57 -23.57 -24.47
C GLU A 461 2.93 -23.29 -25.93
N GLY A 462 4.01 -22.54 -26.14
CA GLY A 462 4.51 -22.19 -27.48
C GLY A 462 3.85 -20.96 -28.12
N ASN A 463 2.83 -20.37 -27.50
CA ASN A 463 2.11 -19.21 -28.04
C ASN A 463 2.59 -17.86 -27.49
N GLY A 464 3.68 -17.83 -26.73
CA GLY A 464 4.30 -16.58 -26.25
C GLY A 464 3.63 -15.91 -25.05
N PHE A 465 2.75 -16.62 -24.34
CA PHE A 465 2.12 -16.10 -23.12
C PHE A 465 3.10 -16.04 -21.94
N MET A 466 3.03 -14.95 -21.15
CA MET A 466 3.71 -14.82 -19.85
C MET A 466 3.04 -15.64 -18.74
N SER A 467 1.90 -16.25 -19.02
CA SER A 467 1.16 -17.12 -18.11
C SER A 467 1.04 -18.52 -18.66
N LYS A 468 0.90 -19.50 -17.76
CA LYS A 468 0.38 -20.82 -18.11
C LYS A 468 -1.12 -20.72 -18.32
N ILE A 469 -1.58 -21.13 -19.51
CA ILE A 469 -3.00 -21.19 -19.84
C ILE A 469 -3.41 -22.65 -19.80
N LEU A 470 -4.01 -23.07 -18.69
CA LEU A 470 -4.31 -24.47 -18.43
C LEU A 470 -5.80 -24.74 -18.67
N LEU A 471 -6.11 -25.66 -19.58
CA LEU A 471 -7.44 -26.22 -19.72
C LEU A 471 -7.65 -27.30 -18.65
N ILE A 472 -8.61 -27.06 -17.75
CA ILE A 472 -8.96 -27.93 -16.64
C ILE A 472 -10.24 -28.67 -16.96
N GLU A 473 -10.21 -30.00 -16.87
CA GLU A 473 -11.38 -30.87 -16.87
C GLU A 473 -11.52 -31.49 -15.47
N PRO A 474 -12.40 -30.97 -14.60
CA PRO A 474 -12.41 -31.30 -13.18
C PRO A 474 -12.93 -32.70 -12.83
N ASP A 475 -13.59 -33.41 -13.75
CA ASP A 475 -14.27 -34.69 -13.47
C ASP A 475 -15.17 -34.60 -12.20
N TRP A 476 -16.03 -33.58 -12.13
CA TRP A 476 -16.87 -33.30 -10.96
C TRP A 476 -17.63 -34.53 -10.43
N GLN A 477 -17.45 -34.84 -9.14
CA GLN A 477 -18.14 -35.89 -8.39
C GLN A 477 -19.14 -35.30 -7.38
N ASN A 478 -20.12 -36.10 -6.95
CA ASN A 478 -21.12 -35.69 -5.95
C ASN A 478 -21.85 -34.38 -6.29
N LYS A 479 -22.19 -34.19 -7.58
CA LYS A 479 -22.79 -32.95 -8.08
C LYS A 479 -24.13 -32.66 -7.40
N ASP A 480 -24.26 -31.47 -6.86
CA ASP A 480 -25.50 -30.91 -6.31
C ASP A 480 -26.22 -29.96 -7.29
N LYS A 481 -25.54 -29.57 -8.37
CA LYS A 481 -26.04 -28.66 -9.42
C LYS A 481 -25.31 -28.88 -10.75
N GLU A 482 -25.75 -28.18 -11.79
CA GLU A 482 -25.00 -28.07 -13.04
C GLU A 482 -23.72 -27.26 -12.83
N LEU A 483 -22.59 -27.82 -13.25
CA LEU A 483 -21.25 -27.27 -13.04
C LEU A 483 -20.46 -27.26 -14.35
N PRO A 484 -19.49 -26.36 -14.54
CA PRO A 484 -18.71 -26.28 -15.78
C PRO A 484 -17.94 -27.58 -16.03
N LYS A 485 -18.14 -28.16 -17.21
CA LYS A 485 -17.47 -29.42 -17.61
C LYS A 485 -15.96 -29.24 -17.83
N LYS A 486 -15.55 -28.04 -18.22
CA LYS A 486 -14.17 -27.62 -18.43
C LYS A 486 -14.07 -26.10 -18.26
N PHE A 487 -12.90 -25.60 -17.88
CA PHE A 487 -12.62 -24.18 -17.72
C PHE A 487 -11.12 -23.90 -17.90
N LEU A 488 -10.75 -22.63 -18.07
CA LEU A 488 -9.36 -22.19 -18.15
C LEU A 488 -8.87 -21.71 -16.79
N ALA A 489 -7.64 -22.06 -16.45
CA ALA A 489 -6.85 -21.43 -15.40
C ALA A 489 -5.68 -20.68 -16.04
N LYS A 490 -5.72 -19.34 -16.00
CA LYS A 490 -4.58 -18.49 -16.34
C LYS A 490 -3.75 -18.29 -15.07
N ILE A 491 -2.56 -18.88 -15.04
CA ILE A 491 -1.66 -18.86 -13.87
C ILE A 491 -0.38 -18.13 -14.27
N LEU A 492 -0.09 -17.03 -13.59
CA LEU A 492 1.12 -16.24 -13.85
C LEU A 492 2.37 -16.99 -13.39
N THR A 493 3.39 -17.08 -14.25
CA THR A 493 4.69 -17.68 -13.91
C THR A 493 5.78 -17.21 -14.87
N GLN A 494 6.96 -16.94 -14.33
CA GLN A 494 8.12 -16.54 -15.12
C GLN A 494 8.79 -17.74 -15.82
N LEU A 495 8.46 -18.98 -15.43
CA LEU A 495 9.00 -20.20 -16.03
C LEU A 495 8.71 -20.30 -17.54
N ALA A 496 7.56 -19.77 -17.98
CA ALA A 496 7.18 -19.75 -19.38
C ALA A 496 8.16 -18.91 -20.23
N ILE A 497 8.47 -17.70 -19.78
CA ILE A 497 9.38 -16.80 -20.49
C ILE A 497 10.84 -17.25 -20.37
N GLN A 498 11.26 -17.83 -19.24
CA GLN A 498 12.60 -18.40 -19.09
C GLN A 498 12.85 -19.56 -20.06
N LYS A 499 11.87 -20.44 -20.24
CA LYS A 499 11.97 -21.56 -21.20
C LYS A 499 12.09 -21.06 -22.63
N LEU A 500 11.36 -19.99 -22.97
CA LEU A 500 11.43 -19.36 -24.29
C LEU A 500 12.76 -18.64 -24.50
N SER A 501 13.18 -17.81 -23.55
CA SER A 501 14.40 -17.01 -23.63
C SER A 501 15.65 -17.88 -23.70
N THR A 502 15.69 -19.00 -22.96
CA THR A 502 16.79 -19.97 -23.01
C THR A 502 16.92 -20.57 -24.42
N LYS A 503 15.80 -20.99 -25.02
CA LYS A 503 15.81 -21.52 -26.40
C LYS A 503 16.29 -20.48 -27.41
N VAL A 504 15.84 -19.24 -27.30
CA VAL A 504 16.25 -18.14 -28.20
C VAL A 504 17.74 -17.82 -28.02
N ALA A 505 18.21 -17.72 -26.78
CA ALA A 505 19.62 -17.48 -26.47
C ALA A 505 20.53 -18.56 -27.04
N GLU A 506 20.15 -19.84 -26.90
CA GLU A 506 20.88 -20.98 -27.46
C GLU A 506 20.92 -20.96 -29.00
N GLN A 507 19.79 -20.65 -29.66
CA GLN A 507 19.69 -20.61 -31.12
C GLN A 507 20.46 -19.43 -31.72
N SER A 508 20.37 -18.27 -31.08
CA SER A 508 20.96 -17.01 -31.56
C SER A 508 22.37 -16.75 -31.03
N LYS A 509 22.88 -17.59 -30.12
CA LYS A 509 24.19 -17.45 -29.45
C LYS A 509 24.37 -16.08 -28.79
N ILE A 510 23.34 -15.62 -28.08
CA ILE A 510 23.34 -14.37 -27.32
C ILE A 510 23.17 -14.66 -25.83
N ASP A 511 23.56 -13.69 -24.98
CA ASP A 511 23.37 -13.81 -23.54
C ASP A 511 21.87 -13.77 -23.17
N ASN A 512 21.48 -14.63 -22.22
CA ASN A 512 20.09 -14.70 -21.75
C ASN A 512 19.85 -13.72 -20.59
N HIS A 513 19.46 -12.48 -20.91
CA HIS A 513 19.17 -11.48 -19.88
C HIS A 513 18.05 -11.91 -18.90
N PHE A 514 17.09 -12.73 -19.35
CA PHE A 514 16.02 -13.25 -18.49
C PHE A 514 16.50 -14.27 -17.45
N ALA A 515 17.75 -14.74 -17.54
CA ALA A 515 18.37 -15.61 -16.54
C ALA A 515 19.14 -14.82 -15.46
N ASP A 516 19.24 -13.49 -15.59
CA ASP A 516 19.89 -12.64 -14.59
C ASP A 516 19.04 -12.55 -13.30
N PRO A 517 19.59 -12.88 -12.12
CA PRO A 517 18.84 -12.87 -10.86
C PRO A 517 18.22 -11.52 -10.49
N GLU A 518 18.91 -10.41 -10.74
CA GLU A 518 18.36 -9.08 -10.41
C GLU A 518 17.21 -8.72 -11.35
N PHE A 519 17.34 -9.04 -12.63
CA PHE A 519 16.27 -8.88 -13.61
C PHE A 519 15.05 -9.73 -13.25
N MET A 520 15.24 -10.99 -12.85
CA MET A 520 14.12 -11.87 -12.50
C MET A 520 13.28 -11.31 -11.35
N VAL A 521 13.92 -10.80 -10.29
CA VAL A 521 13.23 -10.19 -9.15
C VAL A 521 12.44 -8.95 -9.57
N LYS A 522 13.06 -8.03 -10.32
CA LYS A 522 12.38 -6.80 -10.78
C LYS A 522 11.23 -7.11 -11.73
N PHE A 523 11.42 -8.08 -12.61
CA PHE A 523 10.40 -8.49 -13.58
C PHE A 523 9.20 -9.14 -12.87
N GLU A 524 9.44 -9.97 -11.86
CA GLU A 524 8.38 -10.57 -11.03
C GLU A 524 7.47 -9.52 -10.39
N GLU A 525 8.03 -8.40 -9.89
CA GLU A 525 7.24 -7.31 -9.32
C GLU A 525 6.27 -6.69 -10.34
N ILE A 526 6.76 -6.47 -11.57
CA ILE A 526 5.95 -5.94 -12.68
C ILE A 526 4.88 -6.95 -13.08
N GLU A 527 5.25 -8.23 -13.24
CA GLU A 527 4.33 -9.31 -13.60
C GLU A 527 3.18 -9.42 -12.60
N LYS A 528 3.47 -9.42 -11.29
CA LYS A 528 2.45 -9.46 -10.23
C LYS A 528 1.50 -8.26 -10.31
N ARG A 529 2.04 -7.08 -10.64
CA ARG A 529 1.25 -5.86 -10.81
C ARG A 529 0.32 -5.97 -12.03
N CYS A 530 0.83 -6.46 -13.16
CA CYS A 530 0.07 -6.71 -14.38
C CYS A 530 -1.09 -7.68 -14.14
N HIS A 531 -0.85 -8.80 -13.45
CA HIS A 531 -1.91 -9.74 -13.08
C HIS A 531 -2.96 -9.10 -12.16
N ASN A 532 -2.53 -8.33 -11.16
CA ASN A 532 -3.47 -7.64 -10.27
C ASN A 532 -4.29 -6.57 -11.00
N ALA A 533 -3.72 -5.91 -12.01
CA ALA A 533 -4.42 -4.99 -12.89
C ALA A 533 -5.47 -5.70 -13.75
N GLU A 534 -5.14 -6.88 -14.31
CA GLU A 534 -6.08 -7.71 -15.07
C GLU A 534 -7.28 -8.15 -14.19
N VAL A 535 -7.01 -8.62 -12.97
CA VAL A 535 -8.07 -8.96 -12.00
C VAL A 535 -8.96 -7.75 -11.71
N THR A 536 -8.35 -6.57 -11.55
CA THR A 536 -9.11 -5.32 -11.31
C THR A 536 -9.97 -4.99 -12.53
N ALA A 537 -9.42 -5.05 -13.75
CA ALA A 537 -10.16 -4.81 -14.98
C ALA A 537 -11.38 -5.74 -15.10
N TYR A 538 -11.20 -7.06 -14.96
CA TYR A 538 -12.32 -8.00 -15.02
C TYR A 538 -13.36 -7.74 -13.93
N SER A 539 -12.96 -7.36 -12.71
CA SER A 539 -13.91 -7.02 -11.64
C SER A 539 -14.85 -5.85 -11.96
N HIS A 540 -14.45 -4.98 -12.90
CA HIS A 540 -15.30 -3.92 -13.45
C HIS A 540 -16.06 -4.38 -14.69
N LEU A 541 -15.41 -5.09 -15.61
CA LEU A 541 -16.01 -5.53 -16.88
C LEU A 541 -17.20 -6.47 -16.66
N ILE A 542 -17.13 -7.40 -15.69
CA ILE A 542 -18.23 -8.33 -15.38
C ILE A 542 -19.51 -7.62 -14.89
N LYS A 543 -19.41 -6.36 -14.46
CA LYS A 543 -20.57 -5.55 -14.03
C LYS A 543 -21.29 -4.90 -15.20
N ILE A 544 -20.69 -4.88 -16.40
CA ILE A 544 -21.29 -4.32 -17.61
C ILE A 544 -22.34 -5.30 -18.15
N PRO A 545 -23.55 -4.85 -18.54
CA PRO A 545 -24.57 -5.73 -19.08
C PRO A 545 -24.07 -6.56 -20.27
N LYS A 546 -24.28 -7.88 -20.26
CA LYS A 546 -23.87 -8.82 -21.33
C LYS A 546 -24.41 -8.48 -22.72
N VAL A 547 -25.48 -7.68 -22.81
CA VAL A 547 -26.04 -7.19 -24.08
C VAL A 547 -25.18 -6.11 -24.74
N LYS A 548 -24.31 -5.43 -23.97
CA LYS A 548 -23.42 -4.37 -24.45
C LYS A 548 -22.06 -4.91 -24.88
N ILE A 549 -21.48 -5.79 -24.07
CA ILE A 549 -20.21 -6.47 -24.35
C ILE A 549 -20.23 -7.91 -23.87
N THR A 550 -19.43 -8.75 -24.51
CA THR A 550 -19.23 -10.15 -24.11
C THR A 550 -17.90 -10.29 -23.39
N VAL A 551 -17.96 -10.63 -22.10
CA VAL A 551 -16.81 -10.98 -21.26
C VAL A 551 -16.92 -12.48 -20.96
N PRO A 552 -15.83 -13.28 -21.08
CA PRO A 552 -15.85 -14.68 -20.65
C PRO A 552 -16.35 -14.80 -19.21
N GLU A 553 -17.11 -15.84 -18.90
CA GLU A 553 -17.55 -16.03 -17.51
C GLU A 553 -16.35 -16.22 -16.59
N ILE A 554 -16.19 -15.35 -15.60
CA ILE A 554 -15.11 -15.42 -14.62
C ILE A 554 -15.62 -16.16 -13.39
N TYR A 555 -15.04 -17.33 -13.10
CA TYR A 555 -15.43 -18.15 -11.96
C TYR A 555 -14.69 -17.74 -10.69
N CYS A 556 -13.39 -17.44 -10.79
CA CYS A 556 -12.56 -17.03 -9.65
C CYS A 556 -11.42 -16.12 -10.11
N MET A 557 -11.02 -15.17 -9.28
CA MET A 557 -9.81 -14.37 -9.47
C MET A 557 -9.06 -14.24 -8.15
N LYS A 558 -7.76 -14.57 -8.16
CA LYS A 558 -6.90 -14.47 -6.99
C LYS A 558 -5.76 -13.50 -7.25
N LYS A 559 -5.70 -12.42 -6.47
CA LYS A 559 -4.62 -11.43 -6.54
C LYS A 559 -3.36 -11.91 -5.83
N PHE A 560 -2.21 -11.42 -6.30
CA PHE A 560 -0.99 -11.43 -5.51
C PHE A 560 -1.11 -10.43 -4.35
N SER A 561 -0.62 -10.83 -3.19
CA SER A 561 -0.52 -10.01 -1.98
C SER A 561 0.65 -10.52 -1.15
N GLU A 562 1.02 -9.83 -0.07
CA GLU A 562 2.07 -10.34 0.81
C GLU A 562 1.68 -11.66 1.49
N SER A 563 0.39 -11.90 1.73
CA SER A 563 -0.15 -13.18 2.20
C SER A 563 -0.28 -14.24 1.12
N ASN A 564 -0.24 -13.84 -0.16
CA ASN A 564 -0.32 -14.74 -1.31
C ASN A 564 0.76 -14.35 -2.36
N PRO A 565 2.05 -14.58 -2.05
CA PRO A 565 3.14 -14.05 -2.86
C PRO A 565 3.34 -14.79 -4.19
N ALA A 566 2.81 -16.02 -4.32
CA ALA A 566 3.15 -16.93 -5.42
C ALA A 566 1.95 -17.58 -6.13
N LYS A 567 0.71 -17.42 -5.63
CA LYS A 567 -0.47 -18.10 -6.19
C LYS A 567 -1.52 -17.13 -6.74
N GLY A 568 -1.15 -16.30 -7.72
CA GLY A 568 -2.09 -15.48 -8.48
C GLY A 568 -2.60 -16.22 -9.71
N TYR A 569 -3.93 -16.28 -9.89
CA TYR A 569 -4.54 -16.92 -11.06
C TYR A 569 -5.96 -16.41 -11.32
N ILE A 570 -6.44 -16.64 -12.54
CA ILE A 570 -7.82 -16.37 -12.96
C ILE A 570 -8.43 -17.66 -13.51
N LEU A 571 -9.58 -18.06 -12.98
CA LEU A 571 -10.38 -19.17 -13.46
C LEU A 571 -11.54 -18.62 -14.29
N MET A 572 -11.64 -19.00 -15.56
CA MET A 572 -12.61 -18.43 -16.49
C MET A 572 -13.14 -19.46 -17.49
N GLU A 573 -14.22 -19.09 -18.17
CA GLU A 573 -14.86 -19.87 -19.23
C GLU A 573 -13.86 -20.26 -20.31
N TYR A 574 -13.91 -21.54 -20.71
CA TYR A 574 -13.27 -21.98 -21.94
C TYR A 574 -14.21 -21.70 -23.11
N LEU A 575 -13.88 -20.71 -23.94
CA LEU A 575 -14.66 -20.40 -25.14
C LEU A 575 -14.36 -21.42 -26.26
N ASP A 576 -15.33 -22.28 -26.55
CA ASP A 576 -15.27 -23.21 -27.69
C ASP A 576 -15.44 -22.50 -29.04
N ASN A 577 -14.85 -23.07 -30.10
CA ASN A 577 -14.97 -22.64 -31.50
C ASN A 577 -14.52 -21.19 -31.75
N ILE A 578 -13.42 -20.78 -31.11
CA ILE A 578 -12.78 -19.48 -31.31
C ILE A 578 -11.71 -19.58 -32.39
N LYS A 579 -11.62 -18.53 -33.22
CA LYS A 579 -10.55 -18.32 -34.19
C LYS A 579 -9.69 -17.14 -33.75
N GLY A 580 -8.40 -17.36 -33.57
CA GLY A 580 -7.42 -16.28 -33.48
C GLY A 580 -7.10 -15.77 -34.87
N ILE A 581 -7.10 -14.45 -35.05
CA ILE A 581 -6.68 -13.82 -36.31
C ILE A 581 -5.27 -13.27 -36.07
N HIS A 582 -4.30 -13.83 -36.80
CA HIS A 582 -2.92 -13.39 -36.67
C HIS A 582 -2.70 -12.03 -37.32
N ILE A 583 -1.67 -11.31 -36.88
CA ILE A 583 -1.34 -9.96 -37.39
C ILE A 583 -0.97 -9.93 -38.88
N PHE A 584 -0.64 -11.07 -39.50
CA PHE A 584 -0.45 -11.18 -40.94
C PHE A 584 -1.75 -11.41 -41.73
N GLU A 585 -2.88 -11.46 -41.03
CA GLU A 585 -4.22 -11.38 -41.58
C GLU A 585 -4.81 -10.00 -41.25
N ASN A 586 -5.63 -9.47 -42.16
CA ASN A 586 -6.34 -8.22 -41.95
C ASN A 586 -7.81 -8.53 -41.70
N ILE A 587 -8.43 -7.78 -40.81
CA ILE A 587 -9.89 -7.80 -40.62
C ILE A 587 -10.54 -6.66 -41.41
N SER A 588 -11.80 -6.85 -41.76
CA SER A 588 -12.60 -5.87 -42.47
C SER A 588 -12.96 -4.66 -41.60
N ILE A 589 -13.30 -3.54 -42.24
CA ILE A 589 -13.80 -2.34 -41.57
C ILE A 589 -15.06 -2.64 -40.74
N LYS A 590 -15.92 -3.56 -41.19
CA LYS A 590 -17.11 -4.00 -40.45
C LYS A 590 -16.73 -4.65 -39.12
N GLU A 591 -15.75 -5.55 -39.14
CA GLU A 591 -15.22 -6.24 -37.95
C GLU A 591 -14.53 -5.26 -36.99
N VAL A 592 -13.80 -4.26 -37.52
CA VAL A 592 -13.22 -3.19 -36.68
C VAL A 592 -14.29 -2.44 -35.90
N ARG A 593 -15.44 -2.15 -36.50
CA ARG A 593 -16.54 -1.43 -35.83
C ARG A 593 -17.09 -2.18 -34.62
N GLU A 594 -17.09 -3.52 -34.63
CA GLU A 594 -17.48 -4.32 -33.45
C GLU A 594 -16.51 -4.08 -32.26
N ILE A 595 -15.20 -3.99 -32.54
CA ILE A 595 -14.18 -3.68 -31.54
C ILE A 595 -14.34 -2.25 -31.02
N LEU A 596 -14.58 -1.29 -31.91
CA LEU A 596 -14.75 0.12 -31.54
C LEU A 596 -15.98 0.32 -30.63
N HIS A 597 -17.10 -0.35 -30.93
CA HIS A 597 -18.27 -0.34 -30.06
C HIS A 597 -17.94 -0.93 -28.68
N TYR A 598 -17.20 -2.05 -28.62
CA TYR A 598 -16.76 -2.64 -27.35
C TYR A 598 -15.92 -1.63 -26.53
N LEU A 599 -14.93 -0.98 -27.14
CA LEU A 599 -14.09 0.02 -26.47
C LEU A 599 -14.90 1.21 -25.96
N ALA A 600 -15.84 1.72 -26.75
CA ALA A 600 -16.71 2.82 -26.36
C ALA A 600 -17.52 2.48 -25.10
N VAL A 601 -18.02 1.24 -24.98
CA VAL A 601 -18.72 0.75 -23.78
C VAL A 601 -17.78 0.72 -22.57
N ILE A 602 -16.54 0.21 -22.71
CA ILE A 602 -15.56 0.19 -21.62
C ILE A 602 -15.27 1.62 -21.14
N GLU A 603 -14.95 2.52 -22.06
CA GLU A 603 -14.60 3.90 -21.73
C GLU A 603 -15.75 4.62 -21.02
N ALA A 604 -16.97 4.54 -21.58
CA ALA A 604 -18.15 5.14 -20.98
C ALA A 604 -18.48 4.57 -19.59
N SER A 605 -18.23 3.28 -19.37
CA SER A 605 -18.38 2.63 -18.06
C SER A 605 -17.32 3.12 -17.06
N SER A 606 -16.08 3.29 -17.53
CA SER A 606 -14.93 3.67 -16.69
C SER A 606 -15.06 5.05 -16.05
N LEU A 607 -15.83 5.96 -16.65
CA LEU A 607 -16.11 7.28 -16.09
C LEU A 607 -16.81 7.23 -14.71
N ARG A 608 -17.36 6.07 -14.33
CA ARG A 608 -18.01 5.85 -13.03
C ARG A 608 -17.09 5.26 -11.97
N ILE A 609 -15.85 4.88 -12.33
CA ILE A 609 -14.90 4.27 -11.42
C ILE A 609 -14.28 5.36 -10.52
N PRO A 610 -14.45 5.28 -9.18
CA PRO A 610 -13.87 6.22 -8.23
C PRO A 610 -12.34 6.28 -8.32
N LYS A 611 -11.73 7.43 -8.01
CA LYS A 611 -10.28 7.63 -8.15
C LYS A 611 -9.46 6.65 -7.31
N GLU A 612 -9.98 6.30 -6.13
CA GLU A 612 -9.35 5.37 -5.19
C GLU A 612 -9.25 3.96 -5.78
N GLU A 613 -10.26 3.52 -6.52
CA GLU A 613 -10.26 2.21 -7.19
C GLU A 613 -9.31 2.19 -8.39
N ARG A 614 -8.98 3.36 -8.99
CA ARG A 614 -8.05 3.45 -10.12
C ARG A 614 -6.60 3.06 -9.75
N ALA A 615 -6.25 3.07 -8.46
CA ALA A 615 -4.94 2.61 -7.98
C ALA A 615 -4.69 1.11 -8.23
N GLY A 616 -5.73 0.32 -8.51
CA GLY A 616 -5.61 -1.09 -8.85
C GLY A 616 -5.14 -1.39 -10.28
N PHE A 617 -4.95 -0.37 -11.12
CA PHE A 617 -4.49 -0.48 -12.51
C PHE A 617 -3.02 -0.10 -12.66
N ILE A 618 -2.45 -0.33 -13.86
CA ILE A 618 -1.06 0.07 -14.16
C ILE A 618 -0.94 1.59 -14.18
N ASP A 619 0.15 2.11 -13.60
CA ASP A 619 0.61 3.48 -13.79
C ASP A 619 1.78 3.52 -14.78
N GLU A 620 1.87 4.64 -15.48
CA GLU A 620 2.95 4.93 -16.42
C GLU A 620 3.37 3.72 -17.31
N PRO A 621 2.43 3.05 -18.03
CA PRO A 621 2.69 1.78 -18.70
C PRO A 621 3.83 1.84 -19.73
N PHE A 622 4.08 2.99 -20.37
CA PHE A 622 5.15 3.15 -21.34
C PHE A 622 6.53 3.21 -20.68
N LYS A 623 6.58 3.62 -19.41
CA LYS A 623 7.80 3.60 -18.60
C LYS A 623 7.98 2.26 -17.89
N THR A 624 6.91 1.73 -17.29
CA THR A 624 6.98 0.58 -16.37
C THR A 624 6.96 -0.76 -17.09
N VAL A 625 6.16 -0.88 -18.17
CA VAL A 625 5.99 -2.15 -18.91
C VAL A 625 6.71 -2.11 -20.26
N PHE A 626 6.46 -1.08 -21.07
CA PHE A 626 7.06 -0.98 -22.41
C PHE A 626 8.46 -0.36 -22.44
N GLY A 627 8.97 0.16 -21.31
CA GLY A 627 10.25 0.88 -21.27
C GLY A 627 11.41 0.07 -21.84
N ALA A 628 11.47 -1.23 -21.51
CA ALA A 628 12.49 -2.15 -22.02
C ALA A 628 12.46 -2.31 -23.56
N MET A 629 11.29 -2.18 -24.19
CA MET A 629 11.16 -2.27 -25.66
C MET A 629 11.72 -1.04 -26.39
N LEU A 630 11.96 0.05 -25.66
CA LEU A 630 12.40 1.35 -26.17
C LEU A 630 13.90 1.61 -25.93
N GLU A 631 14.58 0.69 -25.25
CA GLU A 631 16.02 0.75 -24.97
C GLU A 631 16.87 0.67 -26.26
N ASP A 632 18.04 1.33 -26.24
CA ASP A 632 18.97 1.41 -27.39
C ASP A 632 19.28 0.04 -27.99
N GLU A 633 19.57 -0.95 -27.16
CA GLU A 633 19.94 -2.29 -27.63
C GLU A 633 18.82 -3.01 -28.40
N VAL A 634 17.57 -2.88 -27.94
CA VAL A 634 16.41 -3.49 -28.62
C VAL A 634 16.18 -2.79 -29.96
N MET A 635 16.24 -1.46 -29.98
CA MET A 635 16.06 -0.67 -31.19
C MET A 635 17.14 -0.96 -32.23
N ASP A 636 18.41 -1.06 -31.82
CA ASP A 636 19.52 -1.36 -32.72
C ASP A 636 19.40 -2.75 -33.36
N ARG A 637 18.84 -3.74 -32.64
CA ARG A 637 18.49 -5.05 -33.21
C ARG A 637 17.41 -4.94 -34.28
N ILE A 638 16.38 -4.12 -34.06
CA ILE A 638 15.32 -3.87 -35.03
C ILE A 638 15.86 -3.18 -36.29
N TYR A 639 16.71 -2.16 -36.13
CA TYR A 639 17.35 -1.50 -37.27
C TYR A 639 18.21 -2.47 -38.08
N SER A 640 18.99 -3.31 -37.40
CA SER A 640 19.81 -4.34 -38.04
C SER A 640 18.96 -5.38 -38.78
N MET A 641 17.81 -5.77 -38.21
CA MET A 641 16.85 -6.66 -38.83
C MET A 641 16.33 -6.05 -40.15
N PHE A 642 15.92 -4.79 -40.16
CA PHE A 642 15.44 -4.14 -41.39
C PHE A 642 16.51 -4.06 -42.49
N HIS A 643 17.74 -3.69 -42.12
CA HIS A 643 18.91 -3.72 -43.03
C HIS A 643 19.15 -5.12 -43.65
N SER A 644 18.85 -6.18 -42.90
CA SER A 644 19.02 -7.56 -43.35
C SER A 644 17.89 -8.06 -44.26
N LEU A 645 16.66 -7.60 -44.03
CA LEU A 645 15.46 -8.03 -44.75
C LEU A 645 15.36 -7.38 -46.14
N ASP A 646 15.72 -6.11 -46.26
CA ASP A 646 15.70 -5.37 -47.52
C ASP A 646 16.81 -4.31 -47.53
N LYS A 647 17.67 -4.36 -48.55
CA LYS A 647 18.76 -3.39 -48.76
C LYS A 647 18.30 -2.10 -49.46
N GLY A 648 17.01 -1.97 -49.75
CA GLY A 648 16.39 -0.79 -50.33
C GLY A 648 15.60 0.00 -49.28
N LYS A 649 14.27 0.01 -49.42
CA LYS A 649 13.37 0.91 -48.71
C LYS A 649 13.40 0.70 -47.19
N LEU A 650 13.43 -0.55 -46.70
CA LEU A 650 13.43 -0.79 -45.24
C LEU A 650 14.74 -0.35 -44.58
N ALA A 651 15.88 -0.52 -45.25
CA ALA A 651 17.17 -0.02 -44.78
C ALA A 651 17.16 1.51 -44.65
N ASP A 652 16.68 2.21 -45.68
CA ASP A 652 16.58 3.68 -45.67
C ASP A 652 15.66 4.17 -44.53
N ILE A 653 14.54 3.49 -44.29
CA ILE A 653 13.64 3.84 -43.19
C ILE A 653 14.28 3.54 -41.82
N ALA A 654 15.00 2.43 -41.68
CA ALA A 654 15.70 2.10 -40.43
C ALA A 654 16.70 3.19 -40.03
N ASP A 655 17.46 3.71 -40.99
CA ASP A 655 18.40 4.81 -40.75
C ASP A 655 17.67 6.09 -40.32
N ARG A 656 16.55 6.43 -40.98
CA ARG A 656 15.72 7.58 -40.59
C ARG A 656 15.11 7.42 -39.19
N LEU A 657 14.62 6.22 -38.85
CA LEU A 657 14.09 5.94 -37.51
C LEU A 657 15.17 6.09 -36.43
N LYS A 658 16.41 5.68 -36.73
CA LYS A 658 17.55 5.86 -35.84
C LYS A 658 17.85 7.34 -35.58
N GLU A 659 17.75 8.18 -36.62
CA GLU A 659 17.95 9.63 -36.50
C GLU A 659 16.88 10.31 -35.64
N ILE A 660 15.61 9.92 -35.79
CA ILE A 660 14.49 10.57 -35.06
C ILE A 660 14.20 9.96 -33.69
N LYS A 661 14.94 8.94 -33.25
CA LYS A 661 14.64 8.14 -32.06
C LYS A 661 14.38 9.00 -30.82
N SER A 662 15.30 9.89 -30.48
CA SER A 662 15.24 10.69 -29.25
C SER A 662 14.07 11.68 -29.26
N GLU A 663 13.67 12.16 -30.44
CA GLU A 663 12.52 13.05 -30.61
C GLU A 663 11.18 12.28 -30.64
N MET A 664 11.21 11.03 -31.11
CA MET A 664 10.06 10.14 -31.18
C MET A 664 9.69 9.57 -29.80
N VAL A 665 10.68 9.14 -29.02
CA VAL A 665 10.48 8.41 -27.76
C VAL A 665 10.62 9.35 -26.56
N ASP A 666 9.66 10.26 -26.40
CA ASP A 666 9.51 11.08 -25.20
C ASP A 666 8.47 10.46 -24.26
N ILE A 667 8.93 9.53 -23.39
CA ILE A 667 8.08 8.76 -22.47
C ILE A 667 7.20 9.67 -21.63
N GLN A 668 7.76 10.75 -21.07
CA GLN A 668 6.99 11.66 -20.23
C GLN A 668 5.89 12.38 -21.03
N ALA A 669 6.17 12.78 -22.28
CA ALA A 669 5.16 13.39 -23.13
C ALA A 669 4.06 12.42 -23.57
N ILE A 670 4.38 11.13 -23.71
CA ILE A 670 3.38 10.09 -24.02
C ILE A 670 2.47 9.87 -22.81
N GLU A 671 3.05 9.70 -21.62
CA GLU A 671 2.30 9.45 -20.38
C GLU A 671 1.34 10.59 -20.03
N SER A 672 1.75 11.83 -20.32
CA SER A 672 0.96 13.04 -20.05
C SER A 672 0.13 13.52 -21.24
N LEU A 673 -0.05 12.70 -22.29
CA LEU A 673 -0.71 13.13 -23.52
C LEU A 673 -2.16 13.59 -23.29
N SER A 674 -2.90 12.91 -22.42
CA SER A 674 -4.27 13.29 -22.07
C SER A 674 -4.32 14.68 -21.43
N GLU A 675 -3.43 14.94 -20.48
CA GLU A 675 -3.31 16.21 -19.78
C GLU A 675 -2.91 17.33 -20.72
N GLN A 676 -1.96 17.08 -21.63
CA GLN A 676 -1.52 18.05 -22.65
C GLN A 676 -2.65 18.47 -23.58
N LEU A 677 -3.58 17.56 -23.87
CA LEU A 677 -4.72 17.83 -24.75
C LEU A 677 -5.98 18.27 -23.99
N GLY A 678 -5.95 18.28 -22.65
CA GLY A 678 -7.12 18.61 -21.82
C GLY A 678 -8.22 17.54 -21.86
N MET A 679 -7.83 16.27 -22.02
CA MET A 679 -8.72 15.10 -22.02
C MET A 679 -8.82 14.51 -20.62
N GLU A 680 -9.99 13.99 -20.26
CA GLU A 680 -10.13 13.13 -19.08
C GLU A 680 -9.56 11.74 -19.40
N ARG A 681 -8.77 11.18 -18.47
CA ARG A 681 -8.24 9.83 -18.59
C ARG A 681 -9.37 8.79 -18.50
N VAL A 682 -9.39 7.88 -19.46
CA VAL A 682 -10.36 6.77 -19.59
C VAL A 682 -9.66 5.43 -19.40
N LEU A 683 -10.41 4.36 -19.12
CA LEU A 683 -9.83 3.02 -19.03
C LEU A 683 -9.46 2.49 -20.42
N CYS A 684 -8.17 2.36 -20.66
CA CYS A 684 -7.61 1.70 -21.84
C CYS A 684 -7.35 0.21 -21.55
N HIS A 685 -7.48 -0.63 -22.57
CA HIS A 685 -7.02 -2.01 -22.56
C HIS A 685 -5.49 -2.08 -22.41
N GLY A 686 -4.76 -1.18 -23.08
CA GLY A 686 -3.32 -1.00 -22.99
C GLY A 686 -2.48 -1.96 -23.83
N ASP A 687 -2.99 -3.17 -24.08
CA ASP A 687 -2.38 -4.14 -25.00
C ASP A 687 -3.35 -4.70 -26.06
N LEU A 688 -4.07 -3.81 -26.76
CA LEU A 688 -5.03 -4.25 -27.77
C LEU A 688 -4.37 -4.48 -29.14
N TRP A 689 -4.11 -5.75 -29.46
CA TRP A 689 -3.60 -6.21 -30.77
C TRP A 689 -4.32 -7.49 -31.21
N SER A 690 -4.05 -7.95 -32.44
CA SER A 690 -4.88 -8.97 -33.10
C SER A 690 -5.04 -10.28 -32.31
N MET A 691 -4.02 -10.69 -31.53
CA MET A 691 -4.06 -11.94 -30.76
C MET A 691 -4.86 -11.84 -29.46
N ASN A 692 -5.17 -10.63 -29.00
CA ASN A 692 -6.01 -10.37 -27.82
C ASN A 692 -7.49 -10.18 -28.19
N ILE A 693 -7.84 -10.44 -29.46
CA ILE A 693 -9.18 -10.34 -30.01
C ILE A 693 -9.64 -11.75 -30.42
N LEU A 694 -10.67 -12.25 -29.74
CA LEU A 694 -11.21 -13.58 -30.00
C LEU A 694 -12.43 -13.48 -30.92
N TRP A 695 -12.45 -14.30 -31.97
CA TRP A 695 -13.51 -14.30 -32.98
C TRP A 695 -14.32 -15.60 -33.00
N ARG A 696 -15.62 -15.50 -33.30
CA ARG A 696 -16.46 -16.65 -33.70
C ARG A 696 -16.66 -16.62 -35.20
N GLN A 697 -16.45 -17.76 -35.85
CA GLN A 697 -16.71 -17.91 -37.28
C GLN A 697 -18.23 -18.13 -37.52
N SER A 698 -18.82 -17.34 -38.42
CA SER A 698 -20.19 -17.50 -38.89
C SER A 698 -20.23 -17.41 -40.42
N GLY A 699 -20.06 -18.55 -41.09
CA GLY A 699 -19.86 -18.58 -42.54
C GLY A 699 -18.53 -17.92 -42.92
N ASP A 700 -18.57 -16.99 -43.88
CA ASP A 700 -17.38 -16.21 -44.30
C ASP A 700 -17.10 -14.99 -43.42
N GLU A 701 -18.01 -14.64 -42.49
CA GLU A 701 -17.85 -13.50 -41.57
C GLU A 701 -17.35 -13.95 -40.19
N HIS A 702 -16.65 -13.05 -39.49
CA HIS A 702 -16.27 -13.22 -38.09
C HIS A 702 -17.05 -12.23 -37.21
N HIS A 703 -17.44 -12.68 -36.02
CA HIS A 703 -18.05 -11.83 -35.01
C HIS A 703 -17.20 -11.82 -33.74
N LEU A 704 -17.10 -10.65 -33.11
CA LEU A 704 -16.31 -10.45 -31.90
C LEU A 704 -16.88 -11.32 -30.76
N ALA A 705 -16.06 -12.24 -30.28
CA ALA A 705 -16.41 -13.13 -29.19
C ALA A 705 -16.09 -12.50 -27.83
N ALA A 706 -14.86 -11.97 -27.69
CA ALA A 706 -14.38 -11.30 -26.49
C ALA A 706 -13.07 -10.56 -26.80
N LEU A 707 -12.79 -9.52 -26.01
CA LEU A 707 -11.45 -9.00 -25.81
C LEU A 707 -10.87 -9.61 -24.53
N VAL A 708 -9.59 -9.97 -24.54
CA VAL A 708 -8.92 -10.66 -23.43
C VAL A 708 -7.53 -10.07 -23.17
N ASP A 709 -6.94 -10.43 -22.03
CA ASP A 709 -5.59 -10.03 -21.61
C ASP A 709 -5.46 -8.54 -21.22
N TYR A 710 -6.22 -8.15 -20.20
CA TYR A 710 -6.25 -6.78 -19.63
C TYR A 710 -5.09 -6.50 -18.67
N GLN A 711 -3.95 -7.17 -18.83
CA GLN A 711 -2.80 -7.07 -17.92
C GLN A 711 -2.11 -5.68 -17.90
N ILE A 712 -2.26 -4.92 -18.98
CA ILE A 712 -1.74 -3.54 -19.12
C ILE A 712 -2.88 -2.50 -19.03
N ALA A 713 -4.05 -2.91 -18.52
CA ALA A 713 -5.17 -1.99 -18.37
C ALA A 713 -4.77 -0.82 -17.44
N HIS A 714 -5.04 0.39 -17.91
CA HIS A 714 -4.64 1.63 -17.24
C HIS A 714 -5.61 2.76 -17.57
N PHE A 715 -5.63 3.79 -16.73
CA PHE A 715 -6.35 5.02 -17.04
C PHE A 715 -5.45 5.95 -17.84
N GLY A 716 -5.72 6.15 -19.12
CA GLY A 716 -4.84 6.86 -20.04
C GLY A 716 -5.56 7.53 -21.20
N CYS A 717 -4.83 7.68 -22.30
CA CYS A 717 -5.32 8.28 -23.54
C CYS A 717 -5.96 7.19 -24.43
N PRO A 718 -7.17 7.39 -24.97
CA PRO A 718 -7.86 6.39 -25.81
C PRO A 718 -7.10 6.07 -27.10
N ALA A 719 -6.27 6.99 -27.58
CA ALA A 719 -5.42 6.78 -28.76
C ALA A 719 -4.46 5.59 -28.61
N THR A 720 -4.14 5.19 -27.37
CA THR A 720 -3.25 4.06 -27.09
C THR A 720 -3.77 2.75 -27.65
N ASP A 721 -5.04 2.44 -27.42
CA ASP A 721 -5.69 1.23 -27.94
C ASP A 721 -5.96 1.35 -29.44
N LEU A 722 -6.41 2.52 -29.90
CA LEU A 722 -6.83 2.73 -31.29
C LEU A 722 -5.66 2.64 -32.27
N VAL A 723 -4.53 3.30 -31.98
CA VAL A 723 -3.32 3.21 -32.82
C VAL A 723 -2.80 1.78 -32.87
N ARG A 724 -2.71 1.12 -31.71
CA ARG A 724 -2.18 -0.25 -31.60
C ARG A 724 -3.06 -1.23 -32.37
N MET A 725 -4.38 -1.16 -32.18
CA MET A 725 -5.34 -2.02 -32.84
C MET A 725 -5.38 -1.79 -34.36
N PHE A 726 -5.43 -0.54 -34.83
CA PHE A 726 -5.41 -0.26 -36.28
C PHE A 726 -4.09 -0.69 -36.93
N SER A 727 -2.95 -0.52 -36.25
CA SER A 727 -1.66 -0.96 -36.77
C SER A 727 -1.55 -2.48 -36.85
N ALA A 728 -2.12 -3.21 -35.89
CA ALA A 728 -2.12 -4.66 -35.88
C ALA A 728 -3.14 -5.28 -36.86
N CYS A 729 -4.35 -4.71 -36.97
CA CYS A 729 -5.49 -5.42 -37.55
C CYS A 729 -5.84 -4.98 -38.99
N LEU A 730 -5.44 -3.78 -39.43
CA LEU A 730 -5.75 -3.26 -40.76
C LEU A 730 -4.56 -3.34 -41.71
N SER A 731 -4.86 -3.40 -43.02
CA SER A 731 -3.84 -3.16 -44.05
C SER A 731 -3.33 -1.71 -43.99
N GLY A 732 -2.15 -1.45 -44.55
CA GLY A 732 -1.64 -0.08 -44.66
C GLY A 732 -2.60 0.82 -45.45
N LYS A 733 -3.13 0.30 -46.56
CA LYS A 733 -4.16 0.98 -47.37
C LYS A 733 -5.41 1.34 -46.55
N ASP A 734 -6.06 0.34 -45.93
CA ASP A 734 -7.35 0.57 -45.25
C ASP A 734 -7.19 1.50 -44.04
N ARG A 735 -6.08 1.39 -43.31
CA ARG A 735 -5.77 2.30 -42.20
C ARG A 735 -5.66 3.74 -42.69
N ARG A 736 -4.90 3.99 -43.76
CA ARG A 736 -4.71 5.34 -44.32
C ARG A 736 -6.01 5.93 -44.85
N GLU A 737 -6.84 5.12 -45.48
CA GLU A 737 -8.11 5.54 -46.07
C GLU A 737 -9.20 5.81 -45.02
N HIS A 738 -9.25 5.02 -43.95
CA HIS A 738 -10.40 4.99 -43.04
C HIS A 738 -10.13 5.42 -41.59
N TRP A 739 -8.89 5.73 -41.17
CA TRP A 739 -8.64 6.00 -39.74
C TRP A 739 -9.49 7.14 -39.18
N GLU A 740 -9.72 8.24 -39.91
CA GLU A 740 -10.58 9.33 -39.44
C GLU A 740 -12.05 8.90 -39.31
N GLU A 741 -12.58 8.21 -40.31
CA GLU A 741 -13.95 7.67 -40.32
C GLU A 741 -14.15 6.69 -39.14
N LEU A 742 -13.15 5.87 -38.87
CA LEU A 742 -13.19 4.92 -37.76
C LEU A 742 -13.17 5.63 -36.39
N LEU A 743 -12.38 6.70 -36.24
CA LEU A 743 -12.40 7.51 -35.01
C LEU A 743 -13.73 8.24 -34.82
N GLU A 744 -14.35 8.72 -35.89
CA GLU A 744 -15.69 9.32 -35.86
C GLU A 744 -16.75 8.29 -35.44
N CYS A 745 -16.67 7.09 -36.01
CA CYS A 745 -17.55 5.97 -35.65
C CYS A 745 -17.42 5.60 -34.16
N PHE A 746 -16.19 5.43 -33.69
CA PHE A 746 -15.89 5.17 -32.28
C PHE A 746 -16.43 6.28 -31.36
N TYR A 747 -16.17 7.54 -31.70
CA TYR A 747 -16.64 8.67 -30.92
C TYR A 747 -18.17 8.74 -30.87
N GLY A 748 -18.86 8.42 -31.97
CA GLY A 748 -20.32 8.31 -32.00
C GLY A 748 -20.86 7.21 -31.07
N TYR A 749 -20.24 6.03 -31.04
CA TYR A 749 -20.58 4.99 -30.07
C TYR A 749 -20.33 5.44 -28.63
N LEU A 750 -19.23 6.16 -28.38
CA LEU A 750 -18.92 6.69 -27.05
C LEU A 750 -19.97 7.71 -26.61
N GLU A 751 -20.39 8.63 -27.48
CA GLU A 751 -21.46 9.58 -27.19
C GLU A 751 -22.77 8.87 -26.80
N GLU A 752 -23.14 7.80 -27.52
CA GLU A 752 -24.31 7.00 -27.19
C GLU A 752 -24.21 6.35 -25.80
N GLU A 753 -23.08 5.72 -25.46
CA GLU A 753 -22.88 5.04 -24.18
C GLU A 753 -22.68 6.01 -23.00
N VAL A 754 -22.08 7.18 -23.24
CA VAL A 754 -21.95 8.25 -22.25
C VAL A 754 -23.32 8.83 -21.92
N GLY A 755 -24.17 9.01 -22.93
CA GLY A 755 -25.53 9.53 -22.80
C GLY A 755 -25.52 11.00 -22.34
N THR A 756 -26.28 11.34 -21.31
CA THR A 756 -26.39 12.73 -20.81
C THR A 756 -25.23 13.18 -19.92
N ARG A 757 -24.22 12.32 -19.72
CA ARG A 757 -23.04 12.64 -18.90
C ARG A 757 -22.07 13.53 -19.70
N LYS A 758 -21.13 14.17 -19.00
CA LYS A 758 -20.08 14.95 -19.64
C LYS A 758 -19.17 14.01 -20.45
N MET A 759 -18.92 14.35 -21.71
CA MET A 759 -17.93 13.65 -22.55
C MET A 759 -16.51 13.85 -21.98
N PRO A 760 -15.67 12.80 -21.98
CA PRO A 760 -14.31 12.88 -21.45
C PRO A 760 -13.36 13.72 -22.33
N TYR A 761 -13.69 13.86 -23.61
CA TYR A 761 -12.93 14.60 -24.61
C TYR A 761 -13.79 14.88 -25.85
N THR A 762 -13.29 15.72 -26.76
CA THR A 762 -13.92 16.01 -28.07
C THR A 762 -13.35 15.12 -29.17
N LEU A 763 -14.07 15.00 -30.29
CA LEU A 763 -13.59 14.30 -31.48
C LEU A 763 -12.24 14.85 -31.98
N GLU A 764 -12.07 16.17 -32.00
CA GLU A 764 -10.81 16.79 -32.43
C GLU A 764 -9.66 16.50 -31.47
N GLN A 765 -9.92 16.46 -30.15
CA GLN A 765 -8.93 16.00 -29.18
C GLN A 765 -8.52 14.54 -29.43
N LEU A 766 -9.49 13.66 -29.76
CA LEU A 766 -9.22 12.27 -30.09
C LEU A 766 -8.39 12.12 -31.38
N LYS A 767 -8.78 12.83 -32.45
CA LYS A 767 -8.01 12.84 -33.72
C LYS A 767 -6.60 13.35 -33.49
N GLU A 768 -6.43 14.42 -32.71
CA GLU A 768 -5.11 14.95 -32.40
C GLU A 768 -4.28 13.98 -31.54
N ALA A 769 -4.89 13.36 -30.52
CA ALA A 769 -4.26 12.34 -29.72
C ALA A 769 -3.76 11.16 -30.57
N TYR A 770 -4.58 10.68 -31.51
CA TYR A 770 -4.20 9.63 -32.45
C TYR A 770 -2.96 10.03 -33.25
N ARG A 771 -2.96 11.21 -33.89
CA ARG A 771 -1.82 11.70 -34.69
C ARG A 771 -0.55 11.86 -33.84
N ARG A 772 -0.67 12.35 -32.60
CA ARG A 772 0.46 12.55 -31.68
C ARG A 772 1.04 11.25 -31.16
N PHE A 773 0.19 10.27 -30.86
CA PHE A 773 0.60 8.97 -30.33
C PHE A 773 1.06 8.00 -31.42
N PHE A 774 0.61 8.18 -32.67
CA PHE A 774 0.86 7.23 -33.76
C PHE A 774 2.31 6.76 -33.88
N PRO A 775 3.33 7.64 -33.92
CA PRO A 775 4.71 7.21 -34.14
C PRO A 775 5.18 6.17 -33.10
N VAL A 776 4.81 6.38 -31.83
CA VAL A 776 5.22 5.50 -30.73
C VAL A 776 4.31 4.27 -30.66
N GLY A 777 2.99 4.47 -30.73
CA GLY A 777 2.04 3.36 -30.65
C GLY A 777 2.22 2.33 -31.76
N ALA A 778 2.50 2.79 -32.99
CA ALA A 778 2.78 1.92 -34.12
C ALA A 778 4.16 1.27 -34.00
N PHE A 779 5.16 1.98 -33.44
CA PHE A 779 6.47 1.40 -33.16
C PHE A 779 6.37 0.18 -32.23
N LEU A 780 5.47 0.19 -31.23
CA LEU A 780 5.31 -0.94 -30.31
C LEU A 780 4.80 -2.24 -30.98
N ILE A 781 4.34 -2.18 -32.25
CA ILE A 781 4.01 -3.36 -33.06
C ILE A 781 5.24 -3.90 -33.80
N VAL A 782 6.20 -3.05 -34.13
CA VAL A 782 7.38 -3.40 -34.94
C VAL A 782 8.22 -4.55 -34.35
N PRO A 783 8.53 -4.59 -33.04
CA PRO A 783 9.28 -5.71 -32.45
C PRO A 783 8.61 -7.07 -32.67
N LEU A 784 7.29 -7.12 -32.84
CA LEU A 784 6.56 -8.37 -33.06
C LEU A 784 6.79 -8.93 -34.46
N ILE A 785 7.17 -8.09 -35.43
CA ILE A 785 7.31 -8.44 -36.85
C ILE A 785 8.43 -9.47 -37.09
N GLY A 786 9.55 -9.36 -36.38
CA GLY A 786 10.70 -10.27 -36.55
C GLY A 786 10.36 -11.75 -36.28
N PRO A 787 9.88 -12.10 -35.07
CA PRO A 787 9.45 -13.46 -34.75
C PRO A 787 8.38 -14.02 -35.70
N LEU A 788 7.54 -13.16 -36.28
CA LEU A 788 6.51 -13.55 -37.24
C LEU A 788 7.08 -13.95 -38.58
N PHE A 789 8.10 -13.25 -39.08
CA PHE A 789 8.82 -13.68 -40.28
C PHE A 789 9.32 -15.12 -40.11
N GLU A 790 9.95 -15.43 -38.97
CA GLU A 790 10.42 -16.80 -38.71
C GLU A 790 9.29 -17.83 -38.69
N CYS A 791 8.13 -17.50 -38.11
CA CYS A 791 6.96 -18.37 -38.09
C CYS A 791 6.44 -18.63 -39.50
N VAL A 792 6.32 -17.59 -40.33
CA VAL A 792 5.87 -17.69 -41.72
C VAL A 792 6.88 -18.47 -42.57
N PHE A 793 8.20 -18.28 -42.37
CA PHE A 793 9.23 -19.02 -43.09
C PHE A 793 9.24 -20.53 -42.78
N LYS A 794 8.75 -20.93 -41.60
CA LYS A 794 8.56 -22.34 -41.20
C LYS A 794 7.28 -22.97 -41.75
N ASN A 795 6.40 -22.20 -42.41
CA ASN A 795 5.18 -22.74 -43.01
C ASN A 795 5.53 -23.59 -44.24
N PRO A 796 5.09 -24.87 -44.32
CA PRO A 796 5.39 -25.76 -45.44
C PRO A 796 4.63 -25.40 -46.74
N ASP A 797 3.58 -24.59 -46.66
CA ASP A 797 2.81 -24.12 -47.82
C ASP A 797 3.44 -22.86 -48.42
N GLU A 798 4.09 -23.02 -49.57
CA GLU A 798 4.78 -21.92 -50.28
C GLU A 798 3.83 -20.85 -50.84
N GLU A 799 2.57 -21.17 -51.15
CA GLU A 799 1.60 -20.18 -51.65
C GLU A 799 1.08 -19.32 -50.49
N MET A 800 0.71 -19.97 -49.38
CA MET A 800 0.31 -19.29 -48.15
C MET A 800 1.46 -18.42 -47.61
N LYS A 801 2.68 -18.95 -47.59
CA LYS A 801 3.88 -18.22 -47.18
C LYS A 801 4.11 -16.95 -47.99
N LYS A 802 4.03 -17.01 -49.33
CA LYS A 802 4.15 -15.81 -50.19
C LYS A 802 3.07 -14.77 -49.86
N LYS A 803 1.83 -15.20 -49.67
CA LYS A 803 0.71 -14.30 -49.33
C LYS A 803 0.89 -13.63 -47.97
N CYS A 804 1.28 -14.39 -46.94
CA CYS A 804 1.57 -13.88 -45.61
C CYS A 804 2.75 -12.89 -45.64
N LEU A 805 3.86 -13.22 -46.31
CA LEU A 805 5.01 -12.33 -46.45
C LEU A 805 4.64 -11.02 -47.15
N ALA A 806 3.87 -11.08 -48.24
CA ALA A 806 3.41 -9.87 -48.93
C ALA A 806 2.56 -8.97 -48.01
N THR A 807 1.69 -9.56 -47.20
CA THR A 807 0.84 -8.83 -46.26
C THR A 807 1.65 -8.20 -45.12
N ILE A 808 2.60 -8.96 -44.54
CA ILE A 808 3.49 -8.45 -43.49
C ILE A 808 4.35 -7.31 -44.04
N MET A 809 4.94 -7.47 -45.23
CA MET A 809 5.79 -6.45 -45.85
C MET A 809 5.02 -5.16 -46.14
N GLU A 810 3.84 -5.25 -46.76
CA GLU A 810 2.99 -4.07 -47.02
C GLU A 810 2.64 -3.34 -45.71
N LYS A 811 2.23 -4.09 -44.69
CA LYS A 811 1.87 -3.55 -43.39
C LYS A 811 3.06 -2.88 -42.71
N THR A 812 4.21 -3.53 -42.72
CA THR A 812 5.47 -3.04 -42.14
C THR A 812 5.88 -1.74 -42.81
N GLU A 813 6.01 -1.73 -44.13
CA GLU A 813 6.39 -0.54 -44.88
C GLU A 813 5.43 0.62 -44.62
N CYS A 814 4.12 0.37 -44.64
CA CYS A 814 3.14 1.42 -44.42
C CYS A 814 3.17 1.95 -42.99
N ILE A 815 3.33 1.09 -41.99
CA ILE A 815 3.50 1.51 -40.58
C ILE A 815 4.70 2.44 -40.46
N LEU A 816 5.84 2.04 -41.02
CA LEU A 816 7.08 2.80 -40.92
C LEU A 816 6.97 4.17 -41.64
N ASP A 817 6.38 4.20 -42.84
CA ASP A 817 6.10 5.43 -43.58
C ASP A 817 5.16 6.37 -42.79
N ASP A 818 4.09 5.80 -42.21
CA ASP A 818 3.11 6.57 -41.42
C ASP A 818 3.73 7.14 -40.14
N MET A 819 4.59 6.36 -39.48
CA MET A 819 5.32 6.82 -38.29
C MET A 819 6.18 8.05 -38.60
N LEU A 820 6.95 8.01 -39.69
CA LEU A 820 7.77 9.14 -40.13
C LEU A 820 6.90 10.35 -40.48
N HIS A 821 5.81 10.13 -41.23
CA HIS A 821 4.87 11.19 -41.60
C HIS A 821 4.28 11.90 -40.37
N PHE A 822 3.72 11.14 -39.41
CA PHE A 822 3.14 11.72 -38.20
C PHE A 822 4.21 12.32 -37.28
N HIS A 823 5.41 11.73 -37.22
CA HIS A 823 6.50 12.32 -36.46
C HIS A 823 6.89 13.71 -37.00
N GLU A 824 7.15 13.82 -38.30
CA GLU A 824 7.48 15.11 -38.94
C GLU A 824 6.39 16.16 -38.71
N ARG A 825 5.12 15.76 -38.87
CA ARG A 825 3.96 16.60 -38.54
C ARG A 825 4.03 17.10 -37.10
N ASN A 826 4.22 16.20 -36.14
CA ASN A 826 4.20 16.53 -34.72
C ASN A 826 5.36 17.47 -34.34
N ILE A 827 6.53 17.32 -34.95
CA ILE A 827 7.67 18.22 -34.75
C ILE A 827 7.39 19.62 -35.31
N LYS A 828 6.76 19.73 -36.49
CA LYS A 828 6.35 21.03 -37.05
C LYS A 828 5.40 21.79 -36.11
N ILE A 829 4.39 21.11 -35.53
CA ILE A 829 3.51 21.71 -34.51
C ILE A 829 4.28 22.15 -33.28
N LYS A 830 5.17 21.30 -32.74
CA LYS A 830 5.99 21.65 -31.58
C LYS A 830 6.86 22.90 -31.82
N ARG A 831 7.28 23.13 -33.08
CA ARG A 831 8.05 24.30 -33.51
C ARG A 831 7.18 25.53 -33.85
N GLY A 832 5.85 25.42 -33.78
CA GLY A 832 4.91 26.49 -34.11
C GLY A 832 4.73 26.74 -35.61
N GLU A 833 5.10 25.77 -36.46
CA GLU A 833 4.96 25.85 -37.91
C GLU A 833 3.51 25.53 -38.34
N MET A 834 2.99 26.22 -39.36
CA MET A 834 1.69 25.90 -39.94
C MET A 834 1.76 24.58 -40.71
N ILE A 835 0.78 23.71 -40.47
CA ILE A 835 0.55 22.50 -41.26
C ILE A 835 -0.62 22.79 -42.20
N HIS A 836 -0.42 22.51 -43.48
CA HIS A 836 -1.45 22.57 -44.51
C HIS A 836 -2.10 21.21 -44.73
#